data_AF-A0AAV1A5Q2-F1
#
_entry.id   AF-A0AAV1A5Q2-F1
#
_cell.length_a   1.000
_cell.length_b   1.000
_cell.length_c   1.000
_cell.angle_alpha   90.00
_cell.angle_beta   90.00
_cell.angle_gamma   90.00
#
_symmetry.space_group_name_H-M   'P 1'
#
loop_
_entity.id
_entity.type
_entity.pdbx_description
1 polymer ?
#
loop_
_entity_poly.entity_id
_entity_poly.type
_entity_poly.pdbx_seq_one_letter_code
_entity_poly.pdbx_strand_id
1 'polypeptide(L)'
;MTFSASSLRPTSSPSYSQLLCSLRYNRKLRSRIGFVVTQGRKDRWLRNGVCVRSVLSDNRPSFNSYGAPESARLLERLFEQTHKLEDRTMAGEDPYLRDFESDLLSALMELKEKEDHLQEVERTVILENGKLKHAKEELERQESEIEAAREKYKRLEEEMKEATASLVSQTGQIEELKIQLRDRDSEIGGLHDALSLKEEEVEKMRVALAKKSEEAANVDSELRHKVQLLSEANEVVYKQEIELQELRQLVRQREDELRVTVAERELEGEKLKVAEASLEKQAMEWLLTQEELKRLEEEASKHARESSETLEDFRRVKKLLSNVKSELVSSQQSLASSRNKMEVQERLMEQQLADLADQRTSVMLYMENLKNAQVEVESERTKLRVAEALNKKLELDLSTEKKLMNELQEELKKERASLEQAVQETSLLQQELDIKRAEFKKTSSLLDIKEVELVDAKLEIQQLKSEKASLQILLEEKDLELSSARKMLVELNQEISDLKMLMNNKETQLIEATNMLREKDEHVKVIENKLNNTTLKAFEAETVVERVLDLTNKLVASIKNEADIINSSRPLDELSGQLTMQLSEEPTNELSLKQKRLENVLELTKESLKTKEMEILAVQKALTIKDEELKMTIARLEAKEKELRGARDKVIEDANDHKMPHALAQTRIDEKNMDDLAIEKLQLEVKAATSALQKLAEMSQQLLNKTIPSVEADSYISAMQNNNDIKLDLISNINCIDCLAVVKAGVARLSALTEQLVSDAGLIAAS
;
A
#
# COMPACT_ATOMS: atom_id res chain seq x y z
N MET A 1 -43.13 41.02 22.26
CA MET A 1 -43.12 41.22 23.73
C MET A 1 -41.86 40.58 24.30
N THR A 2 -41.56 40.84 25.59
CA THR A 2 -40.46 40.26 26.41
C THR A 2 -39.03 40.40 25.87
N PHE A 3 -38.20 41.12 26.62
CA PHE A 3 -36.77 41.31 26.38
C PHE A 3 -35.94 40.13 26.89
N SER A 4 -34.75 39.96 26.32
CA SER A 4 -33.53 39.77 27.11
C SER A 4 -32.35 40.37 26.34
N ALA A 5 -31.54 41.18 27.04
CA ALA A 5 -30.40 41.89 26.45
C ALA A 5 -29.19 41.79 27.37
N SER A 6 -28.04 41.43 26.83
CA SER A 6 -26.76 41.42 27.53
C SER A 6 -25.67 41.99 26.62
N SER A 7 -25.02 43.05 27.11
CA SER A 7 -24.24 43.99 26.31
C SER A 7 -22.78 43.56 26.09
N LEU A 8 -22.27 43.86 24.89
CA LEU A 8 -20.90 44.28 24.54
C LEU A 8 -19.75 43.90 25.51
N ARG A 9 -18.73 43.18 24.99
CA ARG A 9 -17.53 43.85 24.43
C ARG A 9 -16.60 42.91 23.65
N PRO A 10 -16.11 43.28 22.46
CA PRO A 10 -14.88 42.73 21.89
C PRO A 10 -13.65 43.52 22.39
N THR A 11 -12.50 42.86 22.49
CA THR A 11 -11.20 43.51 22.71
C THR A 11 -10.15 42.93 21.76
N SER A 12 -9.72 43.73 20.80
CA SER A 12 -8.76 43.35 19.75
C SER A 12 -7.39 43.98 19.96
N SER A 13 -6.34 43.14 20.04
CA SER A 13 -4.94 43.49 19.73
C SER A 13 -4.28 44.56 20.63
N PRO A 14 -3.01 44.96 20.39
CA PRO A 14 -1.85 44.27 19.78
C PRO A 14 -0.79 43.95 20.91
N SER A 15 0.47 43.55 20.73
CA SER A 15 1.56 44.19 19.96
C SER A 15 2.89 43.40 19.97
N TYR A 16 3.56 43.43 18.82
CA TYR A 16 5.00 43.62 18.58
C TYR A 16 6.09 43.07 19.54
N SER A 17 6.94 42.22 18.95
CA SER A 17 8.42 42.20 19.04
C SER A 17 9.13 42.10 20.40
N GLN A 18 9.97 41.07 20.55
CA GLN A 18 11.40 41.29 20.80
C GLN A 18 12.27 40.12 20.29
N LEU A 19 13.08 40.39 19.27
CA LEU A 19 14.27 39.59 18.95
C LEU A 19 15.39 40.00 19.91
N LEU A 20 15.88 39.08 20.74
CA LEU A 20 17.26 39.13 21.27
C LEU A 20 17.69 37.76 21.80
N CYS A 21 18.99 37.46 21.68
CA CYS A 21 19.53 36.11 21.79
C CYS A 21 19.53 35.52 23.21
N SER A 22 19.42 34.19 23.32
CA SER A 22 19.89 33.43 24.49
C SER A 22 20.32 32.00 24.13
N LEU A 23 21.54 31.87 23.62
CA LEU A 23 22.25 30.59 23.54
C LEU A 23 22.64 30.11 24.95
N ARG A 24 21.79 29.29 25.57
CA ARG A 24 22.07 28.49 26.78
C ARG A 24 21.43 27.12 26.56
N TYR A 25 22.13 25.99 26.41
CA TYR A 25 23.34 25.49 27.10
C TYR A 25 23.08 25.20 28.58
N ASN A 26 23.34 23.95 28.99
CA ASN A 26 22.98 23.29 30.26
C ASN A 26 21.54 22.71 30.30
N ARG A 27 21.27 21.60 31.02
CA ARG A 27 22.16 20.80 31.90
C ARG A 27 21.84 19.30 31.90
N LYS A 28 22.87 18.47 32.05
CA LYS A 28 22.74 17.04 32.39
C LYS A 28 22.15 16.87 33.80
N LEU A 29 21.05 16.14 33.92
CA LEU A 29 20.55 15.51 35.16
C LEU A 29 20.06 14.09 34.81
N ARG A 30 20.93 13.08 34.93
CA ARG A 30 20.96 12.19 36.11
C ARG A 30 19.64 11.44 36.39
N SER A 31 19.22 10.59 35.45
CA SER A 31 18.75 9.26 35.87
C SER A 31 19.95 8.52 36.49
N ARG A 32 19.72 7.85 37.64
CA ARG A 32 20.79 7.29 38.50
C ARG A 32 20.59 5.80 38.70
N ILE A 33 20.97 5.02 37.69
CA ILE A 33 21.15 3.56 37.83
C ILE A 33 22.64 3.29 37.70
N GLY A 34 23.20 2.64 38.73
CA GLY A 34 24.65 2.53 38.89
C GLY A 34 25.21 1.32 38.15
N PHE A 35 26.05 1.57 37.14
CA PHE A 35 27.08 0.58 36.80
C PHE A 35 28.00 0.41 38.01
N VAL A 36 27.87 -0.72 38.69
CA VAL A 36 28.86 -1.17 39.68
C VAL A 36 30.07 -1.69 38.92
N VAL A 37 30.85 -0.76 38.37
CA VAL A 37 32.26 -1.03 38.11
C VAL A 37 32.91 -1.09 39.48
N THR A 38 33.04 -2.30 40.03
CA THR A 38 33.91 -2.54 41.18
C THR A 38 35.32 -2.18 40.75
N GLN A 39 35.74 -0.97 41.13
CA GLN A 39 37.13 -0.53 41.00
C GLN A 39 37.97 -1.36 41.98
N GLY A 40 38.37 -2.55 41.50
CA GLY A 40 39.17 -3.53 42.23
C GLY A 40 40.37 -2.83 42.86
N ARG A 41 40.55 -3.03 44.16
CA ARG A 41 41.47 -2.23 44.95
C ARG A 41 42.91 -2.52 44.54
N LYS A 42 43.78 -1.53 44.70
CA LYS A 42 45.22 -1.76 44.84
C LYS A 42 45.45 -2.40 46.21
N ASP A 43 45.16 -3.70 46.31
CA ASP A 43 45.41 -4.48 47.52
C ASP A 43 46.92 -4.73 47.69
N ARG A 44 47.54 -3.69 48.24
CA ARG A 44 48.73 -3.79 49.06
C ARG A 44 48.33 -4.59 50.30
N TRP A 45 49.27 -5.35 50.87
CA TRP A 45 49.04 -6.43 51.86
C TRP A 45 48.35 -7.65 51.20
N LEU A 46 48.80 -8.88 51.38
CA LEU A 46 49.76 -9.36 52.39
C LEU A 46 51.20 -9.50 51.87
N ARG A 47 52.15 -8.91 52.61
CA ARG A 47 53.57 -9.32 52.55
C ARG A 47 53.76 -10.57 53.42
N ASN A 48 53.03 -11.63 53.08
CA ASN A 48 53.31 -12.97 53.58
C ASN A 48 54.11 -13.63 52.44
N GLY A 49 55.45 -13.69 52.50
CA GLY A 49 56.15 -14.06 53.73
C GLY A 49 55.90 -15.53 54.08
N VAL A 50 55.39 -16.32 53.11
CA VAL A 50 55.67 -17.74 53.03
C VAL A 50 57.18 -17.88 52.85
N CYS A 51 57.89 -17.81 53.96
CA CYS A 51 59.10 -18.56 54.13
C CYS A 51 58.78 -19.98 53.67
N VAL A 52 59.41 -20.42 52.57
CA VAL A 52 59.62 -21.85 52.35
C VAL A 52 60.38 -22.29 53.59
N ARG A 53 59.64 -22.82 54.57
CA ARG A 53 60.21 -23.27 55.83
C ARG A 53 60.97 -24.53 55.49
N SER A 54 62.22 -24.33 55.07
CA SER A 54 63.13 -25.38 54.67
C SER A 54 63.28 -26.31 55.86
N VAL A 55 62.56 -27.44 55.83
CA VAL A 55 62.84 -28.60 56.68
C VAL A 55 64.07 -29.33 56.12
N LEU A 56 65.11 -28.53 55.86
CA LEU A 56 66.47 -28.91 56.21
C LEU A 56 66.51 -28.91 57.75
N SER A 57 65.87 -29.91 58.33
CA SER A 57 66.24 -30.36 59.67
C SER A 57 67.70 -30.76 59.56
N ASP A 58 68.59 -30.02 60.23
CA ASP A 58 70.04 -30.31 60.32
C ASP A 58 70.30 -31.56 61.18
N ASN A 59 69.59 -32.64 60.85
CA ASN A 59 69.88 -34.01 61.25
C ASN A 59 71.09 -34.51 60.43
N ARG A 60 72.19 -33.75 60.44
CA ARG A 60 73.51 -34.36 60.29
C ARG A 60 73.72 -35.18 61.56
N PRO A 61 73.85 -36.52 61.49
CA PRO A 61 74.41 -37.24 62.61
C PRO A 61 75.82 -36.68 62.86
N SER A 62 76.18 -36.43 64.11
CA SER A 62 77.52 -35.94 64.46
C SER A 62 78.54 -37.07 64.32
N PHE A 63 78.92 -37.38 63.08
CA PHE A 63 79.96 -38.35 62.71
C PHE A 63 81.35 -37.80 63.06
N ASN A 64 81.59 -37.61 64.36
CA ASN A 64 82.83 -37.12 64.96
C ASN A 64 83.08 -37.82 66.31
N SER A 65 82.84 -39.14 66.38
CA SER A 65 82.95 -39.91 67.63
C SER A 65 83.31 -41.40 67.48
N TYR A 66 83.91 -41.84 66.37
CA TYR A 66 84.37 -43.23 66.23
C TYR A 66 85.79 -43.34 65.69
N GLY A 67 86.69 -43.87 66.52
CA GLY A 67 88.10 -44.07 66.18
C GLY A 67 89.03 -43.05 66.84
N ALA A 68 89.17 -43.12 68.17
CA ALA A 68 90.45 -42.76 68.77
C ALA A 68 91.53 -43.69 68.15
N PRO A 69 92.77 -43.23 67.93
CA PRO A 69 93.83 -44.05 67.32
C PRO A 69 94.30 -45.21 68.20
N GLU A 70 93.69 -45.39 69.38
CA GLU A 70 94.08 -46.37 70.39
C GLU A 70 93.70 -47.80 69.99
N SER A 71 92.68 -48.00 69.16
CA SER A 71 92.27 -49.31 68.63
C SER A 71 93.28 -49.91 67.65
N ALA A 72 93.70 -49.10 66.67
CA ALA A 72 94.78 -49.42 65.75
C ALA A 72 96.08 -49.66 66.53
N ARG A 73 96.40 -48.80 67.51
CA ARG A 73 97.57 -48.96 68.40
C ARG A 73 97.48 -50.18 69.33
N LEU A 74 96.28 -50.65 69.69
CA LEU A 74 96.09 -51.87 70.50
C LEU A 74 96.32 -53.11 69.65
N LEU A 75 95.77 -53.16 68.43
CA LEU A 75 96.04 -54.23 67.47
C LEU A 75 97.53 -54.26 67.06
N GLU A 76 98.14 -53.10 66.85
CA GLU A 76 99.56 -52.93 66.55
C GLU A 76 100.45 -53.35 67.74
N ARG A 77 100.09 -52.97 68.98
CA ARG A 77 100.77 -53.41 70.21
C ARG A 77 100.63 -54.92 70.45
N LEU A 78 99.46 -55.50 70.18
CA LEU A 78 99.25 -56.95 70.23
C LEU A 78 100.13 -57.65 69.19
N PHE A 79 100.21 -57.15 67.95
CA PHE A 79 101.10 -57.67 66.91
C PHE A 79 102.58 -57.61 67.32
N GLU A 80 103.00 -56.53 67.97
CA GLU A 80 104.34 -56.42 68.54
C GLU A 80 104.56 -57.36 69.73
N GLN A 81 103.53 -57.63 70.55
CA GLN A 81 103.62 -58.55 71.70
C GLN A 81 103.67 -60.02 71.26
N THR A 82 102.90 -60.45 70.24
CA THR A 82 103.01 -61.81 69.70
C THR A 82 104.42 -62.08 69.17
N HIS A 83 104.99 -61.15 68.40
CA HIS A 83 106.38 -61.28 67.93
C HIS A 83 107.39 -61.42 69.09
N LYS A 84 107.22 -60.64 70.17
CA LYS A 84 108.10 -60.70 71.36
C LYS A 84 107.92 -61.97 72.20
N LEU A 85 106.74 -62.61 72.14
CA LEU A 85 106.47 -63.91 72.75
C LEU A 85 107.03 -65.07 71.92
N GLU A 86 106.92 -65.00 70.59
CA GLU A 86 107.40 -66.02 69.65
C GLU A 86 108.92 -66.23 69.77
N ASP A 87 109.70 -65.13 69.83
CA ASP A 87 111.17 -65.12 69.90
C ASP A 87 111.77 -65.65 71.24
N ARG A 88 110.98 -65.92 72.29
CA ARG A 88 111.51 -66.11 73.66
C ARG A 88 111.08 -67.38 74.40
N THR A 89 110.61 -68.40 73.69
CA THR A 89 110.00 -69.63 74.25
C THR A 89 110.98 -70.66 74.86
N MET A 90 111.94 -70.24 75.70
CA MET A 90 112.74 -71.13 76.55
C MET A 90 112.93 -70.60 77.98
N ALA A 91 112.49 -71.40 78.95
CA ALA A 91 112.66 -71.28 80.41
C ALA A 91 111.83 -70.22 81.20
N GLY A 92 110.70 -70.68 81.77
CA GLY A 92 110.30 -70.37 83.16
C GLY A 92 109.48 -69.10 83.43
N GLU A 93 108.16 -69.27 83.58
CA GLU A 93 107.20 -68.37 84.27
C GLU A 93 107.47 -66.85 84.22
N ASP A 94 106.92 -66.16 83.21
CA ASP A 94 107.01 -64.69 83.07
C ASP A 94 105.60 -64.05 83.15
N PRO A 95 105.35 -62.97 83.94
CA PRO A 95 104.00 -62.46 84.21
C PRO A 95 103.23 -61.88 83.01
N TYR A 96 103.93 -61.51 81.94
CA TYR A 96 103.41 -60.74 80.80
C TYR A 96 102.28 -61.42 80.00
N LEU A 97 102.07 -62.72 80.18
CA LEU A 97 100.99 -63.47 79.53
C LEU A 97 99.60 -62.92 79.95
N ARG A 98 99.48 -62.41 81.18
CA ARG A 98 98.28 -61.73 81.68
C ARG A 98 98.04 -60.37 81.01
N ASP A 99 99.11 -59.65 80.67
CA ASP A 99 99.01 -58.35 80.02
C ASP A 99 98.59 -58.51 78.56
N PHE A 100 99.14 -59.50 77.85
CA PHE A 100 98.70 -59.88 76.50
C PHE A 100 97.24 -60.37 76.48
N GLU A 101 96.84 -61.20 77.45
CA GLU A 101 95.44 -61.62 77.62
C GLU A 101 94.51 -60.42 77.87
N SER A 102 94.98 -59.41 78.62
CA SER A 102 94.23 -58.18 78.91
C SER A 102 94.12 -57.24 77.71
N ASP A 103 95.21 -57.03 76.96
CA ASP A 103 95.20 -56.25 75.70
C ASP A 103 94.31 -56.97 74.65
N LEU A 104 94.34 -58.30 74.58
CA LEU A 104 93.51 -59.11 73.65
C LEU A 104 92.02 -59.06 74.03
N LEU A 105 91.69 -59.21 75.31
CA LEU A 105 90.32 -59.04 75.80
C LEU A 105 89.81 -57.61 75.56
N SER A 106 90.68 -56.59 75.70
CA SER A 106 90.34 -55.20 75.41
C SER A 106 90.06 -54.98 73.91
N ALA A 107 90.90 -55.53 73.02
CA ALA A 107 90.68 -55.47 71.58
C ALA A 107 89.41 -56.23 71.13
N LEU A 108 89.10 -57.36 71.77
CA LEU A 108 87.85 -58.10 71.53
C LEU A 108 86.62 -57.35 72.06
N MET A 109 86.72 -56.66 73.20
CA MET A 109 85.63 -55.81 73.69
C MET A 109 85.41 -54.60 72.79
N GLU A 110 86.46 -53.89 72.34
CA GLU A 110 86.26 -52.77 71.41
C GLU A 110 85.73 -53.26 70.06
N LEU A 111 86.25 -54.37 69.51
CA LEU A 111 85.73 -54.92 68.25
C LEU A 111 84.25 -55.30 68.38
N LYS A 112 83.83 -55.83 69.54
CA LYS A 112 82.42 -56.07 69.84
C LYS A 112 81.62 -54.76 69.96
N GLU A 113 82.12 -53.72 70.63
CA GLU A 113 81.45 -52.41 70.66
C GLU A 113 81.30 -51.81 69.26
N LYS A 114 82.25 -52.07 68.34
CA LYS A 114 82.15 -51.69 66.92
C LYS A 114 81.10 -52.54 66.19
N GLU A 115 81.00 -53.84 66.48
CA GLU A 115 79.94 -54.70 65.92
C GLU A 115 78.55 -54.27 66.42
N ASP A 116 78.37 -54.10 67.73
CA ASP A 116 77.12 -53.63 68.34
C ASP A 116 76.74 -52.24 67.79
N HIS A 117 77.71 -51.34 67.56
CA HIS A 117 77.45 -50.06 66.91
C HIS A 117 77.13 -50.19 65.41
N LEU A 118 77.80 -51.07 64.66
CA LEU A 118 77.47 -51.34 63.25
C LEU A 118 76.06 -51.93 63.09
N GLN A 119 75.66 -52.84 63.97
CA GLN A 119 74.29 -53.35 64.01
C GLN A 119 73.28 -52.24 64.35
N GLU A 120 73.61 -51.30 65.24
CA GLU A 120 72.73 -50.16 65.53
C GLU A 120 72.67 -49.17 64.35
N VAL A 121 73.79 -48.91 63.67
CA VAL A 121 73.81 -48.14 62.42
C VAL A 121 72.96 -48.83 61.36
N GLU A 122 73.07 -50.15 61.17
CA GLU A 122 72.22 -50.91 60.25
C GLU A 122 70.73 -50.79 60.60
N ARG A 123 70.35 -50.94 61.89
CA ARG A 123 68.97 -50.70 62.35
C ARG A 123 68.50 -49.28 62.04
N THR A 124 69.32 -48.26 62.28
CA THR A 124 68.95 -46.86 61.95
C THR A 124 68.81 -46.66 60.44
N VAL A 125 69.69 -47.23 59.61
CA VAL A 125 69.60 -47.16 58.14
C VAL A 125 68.35 -47.89 57.62
N ILE A 126 67.97 -49.03 58.19
CA ILE A 126 66.72 -49.74 57.85
C ILE A 126 65.50 -48.87 58.23
N LEU A 127 65.51 -48.25 59.41
CA LEU A 127 64.44 -47.34 59.86
C LEU A 127 64.38 -46.05 59.01
N GLU A 128 65.51 -45.51 58.57
CA GLU A 128 65.57 -44.35 57.68
C GLU A 128 65.14 -44.68 56.25
N ASN A 129 65.53 -45.83 55.71
CA ASN A 129 65.06 -46.33 54.43
C ASN A 129 63.52 -46.57 54.45
N GLY A 130 62.99 -47.08 55.56
CA GLY A 130 61.53 -47.20 55.78
C GLY A 130 60.83 -45.84 55.79
N LYS A 131 61.36 -44.84 56.51
CA LYS A 131 60.86 -43.45 56.50
C LYS A 131 60.94 -42.83 55.11
N LEU A 132 62.05 -43.04 54.39
CA LEU A 132 62.28 -42.52 53.04
C LEU A 132 61.31 -43.15 52.03
N LYS A 133 61.03 -44.46 52.14
CA LYS A 133 60.02 -45.14 51.33
C LYS A 133 58.63 -44.53 51.56
N HIS A 134 58.21 -44.35 52.81
CA HIS A 134 56.93 -43.70 53.11
C HIS A 134 56.87 -42.24 52.66
N ALA A 135 57.97 -41.48 52.77
CA ALA A 135 58.05 -40.13 52.23
C ALA A 135 57.93 -40.09 50.70
N LYS A 136 58.47 -41.10 49.99
CA LYS A 136 58.32 -41.25 48.53
C LYS A 136 56.88 -41.61 48.15
N GLU A 137 56.26 -42.56 48.84
CA GLU A 137 54.85 -42.94 48.65
C GLU A 137 53.90 -41.75 48.88
N GLU A 138 54.16 -40.93 49.91
CA GLU A 138 53.42 -39.71 50.21
C GLU A 138 53.64 -38.61 49.16
N LEU A 139 54.85 -38.46 48.61
CA LEU A 139 55.12 -37.53 47.50
C LEU A 139 54.42 -37.95 46.21
N GLU A 140 54.43 -39.25 45.87
CA GLU A 140 53.71 -39.79 44.71
C GLU A 140 52.18 -39.60 44.85
N ARG A 141 51.65 -39.74 46.07
CA ARG A 141 50.24 -39.39 46.39
C ARG A 141 49.98 -37.90 46.18
N GLN A 142 50.83 -37.01 46.69
CA GLN A 142 50.68 -35.56 46.53
C GLN A 142 50.81 -35.12 45.07
N GLU A 143 51.73 -35.69 44.29
CA GLU A 143 51.88 -35.40 42.86
C GLU A 143 50.62 -35.84 42.08
N SER A 144 50.07 -37.02 42.39
CA SER A 144 48.80 -37.50 41.82
C SER A 144 47.63 -36.57 42.14
N GLU A 145 47.57 -36.04 43.38
CA GLU A 145 46.53 -35.07 43.79
C GLU A 145 46.72 -33.69 43.13
N ILE A 146 47.96 -33.26 42.90
CA ILE A 146 48.28 -32.03 42.17
C ILE A 146 47.85 -32.14 40.71
N GLU A 147 48.10 -33.27 40.04
CA GLU A 147 47.69 -33.43 38.63
C GLU A 147 46.16 -33.56 38.51
N ALA A 148 45.52 -34.32 39.40
CA ALA A 148 44.05 -34.36 39.47
C ALA A 148 43.42 -33.00 39.82
N ALA A 149 44.16 -32.08 40.45
CA ALA A 149 43.74 -30.70 40.63
C ALA A 149 43.96 -29.85 39.36
N ARG A 150 45.10 -30.01 38.66
CA ARG A 150 45.37 -29.35 37.37
C ARG A 150 44.30 -29.70 36.32
N GLU A 151 43.89 -30.95 36.21
CA GLU A 151 42.80 -31.38 35.32
C GLU A 151 41.44 -30.73 35.66
N LYS A 152 41.17 -30.47 36.93
CA LYS A 152 39.95 -29.78 37.38
C LYS A 152 40.02 -28.29 37.05
N TYR A 153 41.16 -27.64 37.29
CA TYR A 153 41.36 -26.25 36.90
C TYR A 153 41.28 -26.04 35.39
N LYS A 154 41.86 -26.95 34.59
CA LYS A 154 41.78 -26.90 33.12
C LYS A 154 40.33 -26.98 32.64
N ARG A 155 39.55 -27.94 33.15
CA ARG A 155 38.11 -28.05 32.83
C ARG A 155 37.33 -26.80 33.22
N LEU A 156 37.56 -26.27 34.43
CA LEU A 156 36.93 -25.01 34.87
C LEU A 156 37.31 -23.83 33.96
N GLU A 157 38.54 -23.77 33.46
CA GLU A 157 38.99 -22.74 32.51
C GLU A 157 38.32 -22.89 31.13
N GLU A 158 38.10 -24.13 30.67
CA GLU A 158 37.38 -24.45 29.43
C GLU A 158 35.88 -24.12 29.56
N GLU A 159 35.22 -24.52 30.65
CA GLU A 159 33.85 -24.15 31.01
C GLU A 159 33.67 -22.62 31.08
N MET A 160 34.63 -21.90 31.69
CA MET A 160 34.61 -20.44 31.76
C MET A 160 34.78 -19.77 30.39
N LYS A 161 35.57 -20.35 29.48
CA LYS A 161 35.70 -19.86 28.10
C LYS A 161 34.40 -20.06 27.31
N GLU A 162 33.77 -21.23 27.44
CA GLU A 162 32.49 -21.52 26.80
C GLU A 162 31.37 -20.61 27.32
N ALA A 163 31.26 -20.46 28.64
CA ALA A 163 30.30 -19.53 29.25
C ALA A 163 30.54 -18.08 28.80
N THR A 164 31.80 -17.65 28.70
CA THR A 164 32.15 -16.31 28.18
C THR A 164 31.75 -16.15 26.71
N ALA A 165 32.00 -17.15 25.86
CA ALA A 165 31.60 -17.12 24.45
C ALA A 165 30.07 -17.07 24.29
N SER A 166 29.34 -17.83 25.10
CA SER A 166 27.87 -17.83 25.15
C SER A 166 27.32 -16.45 25.56
N LEU A 167 27.88 -15.84 26.61
CA LEU A 167 27.50 -14.48 27.04
C LEU A 167 27.80 -13.41 25.98
N VAL A 168 28.91 -13.53 25.23
CA VAL A 168 29.22 -12.64 24.10
C VAL A 168 28.20 -12.82 22.96
N SER A 169 27.82 -14.07 22.64
CA SER A 169 26.79 -14.36 21.63
C SER A 169 25.42 -13.76 22.01
N GLN A 170 24.98 -13.97 23.26
CA GLN A 170 23.75 -13.37 23.80
C GLN A 170 23.81 -11.84 23.79
N THR A 171 24.96 -11.24 24.12
CA THR A 171 25.15 -9.78 24.06
C THR A 171 25.00 -9.25 22.63
N GLY A 172 25.49 -9.99 21.62
CA GLY A 172 25.28 -9.67 20.21
C GLY A 172 23.80 -9.68 19.81
N GLN A 173 23.08 -10.75 20.16
CA GLN A 173 21.64 -10.87 19.91
C GLN A 173 20.83 -9.74 20.58
N ILE A 174 21.21 -9.32 21.79
CA ILE A 174 20.55 -8.23 22.51
C ILE A 174 20.77 -6.87 21.81
N GLU A 175 21.97 -6.59 21.29
CA GLU A 175 22.18 -5.34 20.54
C GLU A 175 21.50 -5.37 19.17
N GLU A 176 21.41 -6.54 18.51
CA GLU A 176 20.65 -6.70 17.26
C GLU A 176 19.16 -6.43 17.47
N LEU A 177 18.52 -7.08 18.46
CA LEU A 177 17.13 -6.81 18.82
C LEU A 177 16.88 -5.34 19.19
N LYS A 178 17.88 -4.69 19.80
CA LYS A 178 17.86 -3.26 20.14
C LYS A 178 18.10 -2.34 18.94
N ILE A 179 18.69 -2.81 17.84
CA ILE A 179 18.68 -2.11 16.55
C ILE A 179 17.28 -2.24 15.94
N GLN A 180 16.77 -3.47 15.78
CA GLN A 180 15.44 -3.75 15.21
C GLN A 180 14.31 -2.98 15.94
N LEU A 181 14.40 -2.84 17.27
CA LEU A 181 13.44 -2.06 18.06
C LEU A 181 13.51 -0.56 17.77
N ARG A 182 14.69 0.03 17.58
CA ARG A 182 14.84 1.44 17.16
C ARG A 182 14.31 1.67 15.74
N ASP A 183 14.52 0.70 14.85
CA ASP A 183 14.02 0.77 13.48
C ASP A 183 12.47 0.76 13.49
N ARG A 184 11.87 -0.15 14.27
CA ARG A 184 10.41 -0.19 14.53
C ARG A 184 9.89 1.08 15.19
N ASP A 185 10.57 1.64 16.19
CA ASP A 185 10.19 2.92 16.81
C ASP A 185 10.19 4.07 15.78
N SER A 186 11.16 4.09 14.86
CA SER A 186 11.22 5.11 13.80
C SER A 186 10.13 4.94 12.74
N GLU A 187 9.78 3.69 12.40
CA GLU A 187 8.67 3.35 11.51
C GLU A 187 7.32 3.74 12.13
N ILE A 188 7.12 3.47 13.43
CA ILE A 188 5.95 3.90 14.20
C ILE A 188 5.86 5.43 14.24
N GLY A 189 6.98 6.14 14.40
CA GLY A 189 7.03 7.60 14.30
C GLY A 189 6.53 8.12 12.95
N GLY A 190 7.10 7.61 11.85
CA GLY A 190 6.68 7.98 10.49
C GLY A 190 5.22 7.64 10.18
N LEU A 191 4.71 6.52 10.71
CA LEU A 191 3.29 6.16 10.61
C LEU A 191 2.40 7.11 11.42
N HIS A 192 2.84 7.59 12.58
CA HIS A 192 2.09 8.57 13.39
C HIS A 192 2.05 9.94 12.71
N ASP A 193 3.15 10.39 12.11
CA ASP A 193 3.20 11.65 11.34
C ASP A 193 2.28 11.56 10.11
N ALA A 194 2.33 10.45 9.37
CA ALA A 194 1.46 10.19 8.22
C ALA A 194 -0.03 10.12 8.62
N LEU A 195 -0.35 9.53 9.77
CA LEU A 195 -1.70 9.51 10.32
C LEU A 195 -2.18 10.93 10.69
N SER A 196 -1.35 11.72 11.37
CA SER A 196 -1.67 13.10 11.74
C SER A 196 -2.00 13.97 10.52
N LEU A 197 -1.23 13.82 9.42
CA LEU A 197 -1.51 14.50 8.15
C LEU A 197 -2.85 14.09 7.53
N LYS A 198 -3.24 12.81 7.67
CA LYS A 198 -4.54 12.31 7.19
C LYS A 198 -5.70 12.72 8.09
N GLU A 199 -5.50 12.83 9.40
CA GLU A 199 -6.50 13.40 10.32
C GLU A 199 -6.76 14.89 10.02
N GLU A 200 -5.71 15.67 9.76
CA GLU A 200 -5.84 17.06 9.28
C GLU A 200 -6.61 17.16 7.95
N GLU A 201 -6.33 16.27 6.98
CA GLU A 201 -7.02 16.24 5.69
C GLU A 201 -8.50 15.91 5.85
N VAL A 202 -8.83 14.94 6.71
CA VAL A 202 -10.21 14.59 7.07
C VAL A 202 -10.92 15.75 7.76
N GLU A 203 -10.25 16.51 8.65
CA GLU A 203 -10.86 17.67 9.29
C GLU A 203 -11.07 18.84 8.31
N LYS A 204 -10.13 19.08 7.39
CA LYS A 204 -10.30 20.02 6.28
C LYS A 204 -11.52 19.64 5.41
N MET A 205 -11.70 18.34 5.11
CA MET A 205 -12.88 17.84 4.40
C MET A 205 -14.18 17.99 5.20
N ARG A 206 -14.19 17.75 6.52
CA ARG A 206 -15.38 17.97 7.38
C ARG A 206 -15.80 19.44 7.39
N VAL A 207 -14.86 20.37 7.53
CA VAL A 207 -15.14 21.82 7.50
C VAL A 207 -15.65 22.26 6.13
N ALA A 208 -15.11 21.71 5.03
CA ALA A 208 -15.62 21.97 3.69
C ALA A 208 -17.06 21.43 3.48
N LEU A 209 -17.33 20.20 3.95
CA LEU A 209 -18.65 19.57 3.88
C LEU A 209 -19.69 20.34 4.71
N ALA A 210 -19.32 20.80 5.91
CA ALA A 210 -20.18 21.63 6.76
C ALA A 210 -20.60 22.92 6.03
N LYS A 211 -19.65 23.66 5.45
CA LYS A 211 -19.94 24.85 4.62
C LYS A 211 -20.85 24.53 3.44
N LYS A 212 -20.61 23.42 2.73
CA LYS A 212 -21.49 23.01 1.61
C LYS A 212 -22.89 22.60 2.07
N SER A 213 -23.06 22.08 3.28
CA SER A 213 -24.39 21.84 3.86
C SER A 213 -25.12 23.12 4.26
N GLU A 214 -24.39 24.16 4.72
CA GLU A 214 -24.93 25.49 5.01
C GLU A 214 -25.34 26.22 3.72
N GLU A 215 -24.48 26.21 2.69
CA GLU A 215 -24.81 26.70 1.34
C GLU A 215 -26.07 26.01 0.77
N ALA A 216 -26.17 24.69 0.89
CA ALA A 216 -27.33 23.93 0.43
C ALA A 216 -28.60 24.28 1.21
N ALA A 217 -28.53 24.45 2.53
CA ALA A 217 -29.66 24.87 3.36
C ALA A 217 -30.15 26.30 3.01
N ASN A 218 -29.22 27.20 2.68
CA ASN A 218 -29.55 28.55 2.20
C ASN A 218 -30.26 28.50 0.84
N VAL A 219 -29.75 27.74 -0.13
CA VAL A 219 -30.40 27.55 -1.46
C VAL A 219 -31.77 26.91 -1.32
N ASP A 220 -31.93 25.91 -0.46
CA ASP A 220 -33.21 25.25 -0.15
C ASP A 220 -34.21 26.23 0.52
N SER A 221 -33.73 27.19 1.32
CA SER A 221 -34.57 28.28 1.85
C SER A 221 -35.01 29.28 0.76
N GLU A 222 -34.12 29.65 -0.17
CA GLU A 222 -34.48 30.49 -1.32
C GLU A 222 -35.48 29.79 -2.25
N LEU A 223 -35.31 28.49 -2.50
CA LEU A 223 -36.22 27.70 -3.33
C LEU A 223 -37.60 27.62 -2.69
N ARG A 224 -37.70 27.40 -1.36
CA ARG A 224 -38.97 27.49 -0.64
C ARG A 224 -39.63 28.86 -0.80
N HIS A 225 -38.89 29.95 -0.67
CA HIS A 225 -39.45 31.30 -0.85
C HIS A 225 -39.90 31.56 -2.29
N LYS A 226 -39.13 31.13 -3.30
CA LYS A 226 -39.49 31.21 -4.72
C LYS A 226 -40.75 30.40 -5.04
N VAL A 227 -40.90 29.21 -4.45
CA VAL A 227 -42.13 28.39 -4.56
C VAL A 227 -43.34 29.10 -3.92
N GLN A 228 -43.16 29.76 -2.76
CA GLN A 228 -44.23 30.56 -2.15
C GLN A 228 -44.66 31.71 -3.07
N LEU A 229 -43.71 32.51 -3.58
CA LEU A 229 -44.01 33.61 -4.51
C LEU A 229 -44.71 33.13 -5.80
N LEU A 230 -44.36 31.95 -6.31
CA LEU A 230 -45.05 31.33 -7.44
C LEU A 230 -46.48 30.88 -7.10
N SER A 231 -46.73 30.42 -5.86
CA SER A 231 -48.10 30.11 -5.42
C SER A 231 -48.96 31.36 -5.26
N GLU A 232 -48.40 32.45 -4.72
CA GLU A 232 -49.06 33.76 -4.61
C GLU A 232 -49.35 34.35 -6.00
N ALA A 233 -48.41 34.25 -6.95
CA ALA A 233 -48.63 34.65 -8.34
C ALA A 233 -49.73 33.83 -9.03
N ASN A 234 -49.77 32.51 -8.81
CA ASN A 234 -50.84 31.65 -9.36
C ASN A 234 -52.22 32.00 -8.79
N GLU A 235 -52.32 32.40 -7.51
CA GLU A 235 -53.58 32.91 -6.95
C GLU A 235 -54.03 34.22 -7.62
N VAL A 236 -53.09 35.13 -7.95
CA VAL A 236 -53.40 36.36 -8.68
C VAL A 236 -53.89 36.07 -10.10
N VAL A 237 -53.24 35.15 -10.81
CA VAL A 237 -53.68 34.71 -12.15
C VAL A 237 -55.07 34.05 -12.09
N TYR A 238 -55.36 33.26 -11.05
CA TYR A 238 -56.68 32.65 -10.86
C TYR A 238 -57.79 33.69 -10.63
N LYS A 239 -57.51 34.75 -9.84
CA LYS A 239 -58.43 35.88 -9.64
C LYS A 239 -58.65 36.64 -10.97
N GLN A 240 -57.60 36.89 -11.74
CA GLN A 240 -57.67 37.55 -13.03
C GLN A 240 -58.46 36.77 -14.10
N GLU A 241 -58.39 35.43 -14.13
CA GLU A 241 -59.22 34.64 -15.06
C GLU A 241 -60.72 34.70 -14.68
N ILE A 242 -61.05 34.77 -13.38
CA ILE A 242 -62.44 35.00 -12.92
C ILE A 242 -62.92 36.39 -13.36
N GLU A 243 -62.15 37.44 -13.10
CA GLU A 243 -62.46 38.82 -13.52
C GLU A 243 -62.64 38.91 -15.05
N LEU A 244 -61.77 38.24 -15.83
CA LEU A 244 -61.91 38.14 -17.29
C LEU A 244 -63.14 37.33 -17.72
N GLN A 245 -63.52 36.28 -17.00
CA GLN A 245 -64.74 35.51 -17.28
C GLN A 245 -66.00 36.35 -17.02
N GLU A 246 -66.03 37.12 -15.94
CA GLU A 246 -67.12 38.05 -15.61
C GLU A 246 -67.23 39.19 -16.65
N LEU A 247 -66.11 39.82 -17.02
CA LEU A 247 -66.07 40.84 -18.08
C LEU A 247 -66.52 40.27 -19.44
N ARG A 248 -66.10 39.05 -19.80
CA ARG A 248 -66.59 38.33 -21.00
C ARG A 248 -68.09 38.02 -20.92
N GLN A 249 -68.69 37.93 -19.74
CA GLN A 249 -70.15 37.76 -19.60
C GLN A 249 -70.88 39.11 -19.74
N LEU A 250 -70.37 40.17 -19.09
CA LEU A 250 -70.92 41.52 -19.19
C LEU A 250 -70.89 42.07 -20.62
N VAL A 251 -69.79 41.86 -21.36
CA VAL A 251 -69.69 42.26 -22.77
C VAL A 251 -70.77 41.60 -23.61
N ARG A 252 -71.00 40.27 -23.46
CA ARG A 252 -72.07 39.57 -24.18
C ARG A 252 -73.47 40.08 -23.83
N GLN A 253 -73.71 40.43 -22.57
CA GLN A 253 -74.97 41.08 -22.16
C GLN A 253 -75.17 42.44 -22.85
N ARG A 254 -74.11 43.25 -22.96
CA ARG A 254 -74.16 44.53 -23.71
C ARG A 254 -74.31 44.32 -25.22
N GLU A 255 -73.72 43.28 -25.80
CA GLU A 255 -73.95 42.89 -27.21
C GLU A 255 -75.41 42.47 -27.46
N ASP A 256 -76.05 41.79 -26.51
CA ASP A 256 -77.47 41.46 -26.56
C ASP A 256 -78.38 42.70 -26.43
N GLU A 257 -78.10 43.59 -25.46
CA GLU A 257 -78.81 44.88 -25.31
C GLU A 257 -78.69 45.75 -26.57
N LEU A 258 -77.49 45.85 -27.16
CA LEU A 258 -77.26 46.61 -28.38
C LEU A 258 -78.01 45.99 -29.56
N ARG A 259 -78.06 44.67 -29.70
CA ARG A 259 -78.87 44.00 -30.73
C ARG A 259 -80.36 44.32 -30.60
N VAL A 260 -80.90 44.38 -29.39
CA VAL A 260 -82.30 44.77 -29.16
C VAL A 260 -82.53 46.23 -29.55
N THR A 261 -81.72 47.16 -29.05
CA THR A 261 -81.91 48.60 -29.33
C THR A 261 -81.70 48.98 -30.81
N VAL A 262 -80.87 48.24 -31.55
CA VAL A 262 -80.76 48.39 -33.02
C VAL A 262 -82.05 47.96 -33.71
N ALA A 263 -82.61 46.79 -33.37
CA ALA A 263 -83.88 46.32 -33.94
C ALA A 263 -85.06 47.24 -33.59
N GLU A 264 -85.06 47.84 -32.39
CA GLU A 264 -86.04 48.86 -32.00
C GLU A 264 -85.92 50.13 -32.86
N ARG A 265 -84.70 50.63 -33.11
CA ARG A 265 -84.46 51.77 -34.01
C ARG A 265 -84.85 51.50 -35.46
N GLU A 266 -84.60 50.28 -35.96
CA GLU A 266 -85.05 49.88 -37.30
C GLU A 266 -86.59 49.90 -37.39
N LEU A 267 -87.28 49.35 -36.39
CA LEU A 267 -88.73 49.39 -36.28
C LEU A 267 -89.27 50.83 -36.19
N GLU A 268 -88.61 51.73 -35.47
CA GLU A 268 -88.97 53.15 -35.44
C GLU A 268 -88.68 53.88 -36.75
N GLY A 269 -87.59 53.54 -37.45
CA GLY A 269 -87.31 54.03 -38.80
C GLY A 269 -88.43 53.69 -39.80
N GLU A 270 -88.95 52.46 -39.77
CA GLU A 270 -90.10 52.08 -40.60
C GLU A 270 -91.39 52.81 -40.21
N LYS A 271 -91.66 53.02 -38.90
CA LYS A 271 -92.78 53.86 -38.45
C LYS A 271 -92.66 55.30 -38.96
N LEU A 272 -91.45 55.87 -38.94
CA LEU A 272 -91.19 57.23 -39.40
C LEU A 272 -91.41 57.37 -40.92
N LYS A 273 -90.97 56.41 -41.74
CA LYS A 273 -91.27 56.39 -43.19
C LYS A 273 -92.78 56.36 -43.48
N VAL A 274 -93.54 55.59 -42.70
CA VAL A 274 -95.01 55.54 -42.81
C VAL A 274 -95.65 56.87 -42.42
N ALA A 275 -95.13 57.54 -41.38
CA ALA A 275 -95.59 58.88 -40.99
C ALA A 275 -95.22 59.94 -42.03
N GLU A 276 -94.00 59.91 -42.57
CA GLU A 276 -93.50 60.80 -43.63
C GLU A 276 -94.38 60.73 -44.89
N ALA A 277 -94.63 59.53 -45.41
CA ALA A 277 -95.53 59.32 -46.55
C ALA A 277 -96.97 59.80 -46.28
N SER A 278 -97.44 59.73 -45.03
CA SER A 278 -98.77 60.26 -44.66
C SER A 278 -98.82 61.79 -44.63
N LEU A 279 -97.73 62.46 -44.25
CA LEU A 279 -97.59 63.91 -44.26
C LEU A 279 -97.36 64.45 -45.68
N GLU A 280 -96.58 63.76 -46.51
CA GLU A 280 -96.40 64.10 -47.93
C GLU A 280 -97.75 64.13 -48.67
N LYS A 281 -98.61 63.13 -48.40
CA LYS A 281 -99.99 63.10 -48.92
C LYS A 281 -100.82 64.30 -48.45
N GLN A 282 -100.76 64.67 -47.17
CA GLN A 282 -101.46 65.85 -46.65
C GLN A 282 -100.93 67.17 -47.25
N ALA A 283 -99.63 67.26 -47.52
CA ALA A 283 -99.03 68.42 -48.17
C ALA A 283 -99.52 68.58 -49.63
N MET A 284 -99.62 67.48 -50.38
CA MET A 284 -100.23 67.46 -51.71
C MET A 284 -101.70 67.88 -51.68
N GLU A 285 -102.49 67.38 -50.72
CA GLU A 285 -103.89 67.76 -50.53
C GLU A 285 -104.04 69.26 -50.19
N TRP A 286 -103.16 69.82 -49.36
CA TRP A 286 -103.17 71.25 -49.03
C TRP A 286 -102.86 72.14 -50.23
N LEU A 287 -101.84 71.79 -51.03
CA LEU A 287 -101.44 72.58 -52.21
C LEU A 287 -102.57 72.73 -53.24
N LEU A 288 -103.41 71.71 -53.40
CA LEU A 288 -104.59 71.78 -54.26
C LEU A 288 -105.59 72.85 -53.77
N THR A 289 -105.85 72.91 -52.45
CA THR A 289 -106.74 73.93 -51.87
C THR A 289 -106.17 75.35 -51.94
N GLN A 290 -104.85 75.51 -51.95
CA GLN A 290 -104.20 76.81 -52.12
C GLN A 290 -104.41 77.37 -53.54
N GLU A 291 -104.44 76.51 -54.56
CA GLU A 291 -104.66 76.91 -55.95
C GLU A 291 -106.11 77.37 -56.18
N GLU A 292 -107.08 76.75 -55.52
CA GLU A 292 -108.49 77.16 -55.54
C GLU A 292 -108.70 78.57 -54.95
N LEU A 293 -107.95 78.93 -53.89
CA LEU A 293 -108.03 80.25 -53.26
C LEU A 293 -107.54 81.38 -54.18
N LYS A 294 -106.43 81.18 -54.92
CA LYS A 294 -105.91 82.19 -55.87
C LYS A 294 -106.95 82.57 -56.93
N ARG A 295 -107.75 81.59 -57.39
CA ARG A 295 -108.81 81.82 -58.38
C ARG A 295 -109.92 82.76 -57.87
N LEU A 296 -110.13 82.86 -56.55
CA LEU A 296 -111.08 83.79 -55.94
C LEU A 296 -110.47 85.19 -55.73
N GLU A 297 -109.14 85.29 -55.57
CA GLU A 297 -108.43 86.58 -55.47
C GLU A 297 -108.50 87.37 -56.79
N GLU A 298 -108.38 86.69 -57.94
CA GLU A 298 -108.51 87.30 -59.27
C GLU A 298 -109.89 87.92 -59.51
N GLU A 299 -110.96 87.33 -58.95
CA GLU A 299 -112.34 87.84 -59.08
C GLU A 299 -112.55 89.14 -58.29
N ALA A 300 -111.87 89.33 -57.16
CA ALA A 300 -111.98 90.53 -56.31
C ALA A 300 -111.32 91.78 -56.93
N SER A 301 -110.29 91.60 -57.76
CA SER A 301 -109.49 92.68 -58.38
C SER A 301 -110.33 93.64 -59.26
N LYS A 302 -111.50 93.20 -59.71
CA LYS A 302 -112.35 93.90 -60.69
C LYS A 302 -113.10 95.13 -60.16
N HIS A 303 -113.11 95.37 -58.85
CA HIS A 303 -113.98 96.39 -58.21
C HIS A 303 -113.24 97.69 -57.79
N ALA A 304 -111.92 97.70 -57.75
CA ALA A 304 -111.14 98.77 -57.11
C ALA A 304 -110.66 99.89 -58.06
N ARG A 305 -111.57 100.66 -58.70
CA ARG A 305 -111.19 101.71 -59.66
C ARG A 305 -111.97 103.03 -59.64
N GLU A 306 -112.45 103.48 -58.48
CA GLU A 306 -113.11 104.79 -58.35
C GLU A 306 -112.84 105.44 -56.97
N SER A 307 -111.78 106.26 -56.86
CA SER A 307 -111.59 107.35 -55.85
C SER A 307 -110.17 107.92 -55.87
N SER A 308 -109.97 109.08 -56.51
CA SER A 308 -108.65 109.72 -56.56
C SER A 308 -108.66 111.23 -56.80
N GLU A 309 -108.76 112.05 -55.75
CA GLU A 309 -108.31 113.46 -55.77
C GLU A 309 -108.21 114.07 -54.36
N THR A 310 -106.99 114.23 -53.81
CA THR A 310 -106.68 115.02 -52.59
C THR A 310 -105.16 115.21 -52.35
N LEU A 311 -104.31 114.92 -53.36
CA LEU A 311 -102.87 114.63 -53.16
C LEU A 311 -101.89 115.81 -53.34
N GLU A 312 -102.37 117.04 -53.55
CA GLU A 312 -101.52 118.19 -53.85
C GLU A 312 -100.73 118.73 -52.63
N ASP A 313 -101.39 118.98 -51.48
CA ASP A 313 -100.74 119.71 -50.38
C ASP A 313 -99.74 118.89 -49.56
N PHE A 314 -99.96 117.57 -49.43
CA PHE A 314 -98.96 116.65 -48.87
C PHE A 314 -97.62 116.71 -49.62
N ARG A 315 -97.62 117.07 -50.91
CA ARG A 315 -96.41 117.14 -51.75
C ARG A 315 -95.46 118.25 -51.29
N ARG A 316 -95.96 119.34 -50.70
CA ARG A 316 -95.13 120.46 -50.19
C ARG A 316 -94.42 120.11 -48.88
N VAL A 317 -95.14 119.57 -47.90
CA VAL A 317 -94.57 119.18 -46.59
C VAL A 317 -93.51 118.07 -46.74
N LYS A 318 -93.77 117.09 -47.63
CA LYS A 318 -92.86 115.97 -47.92
C LYS A 318 -91.47 116.42 -48.39
N LYS A 319 -91.36 117.57 -49.07
CA LYS A 319 -90.07 118.08 -49.60
C LYS A 319 -89.14 118.59 -48.51
N LEU A 320 -89.64 119.32 -47.50
CA LEU A 320 -88.84 119.80 -46.37
C LEU A 320 -88.35 118.65 -45.48
N LEU A 321 -89.22 117.67 -45.22
CA LEU A 321 -88.87 116.48 -44.44
C LEU A 321 -87.79 115.61 -45.11
N SER A 322 -87.60 115.72 -46.42
CA SER A 322 -86.57 114.99 -47.16
C SER A 322 -85.16 115.47 -46.79
N ASN A 323 -84.94 116.78 -46.71
CA ASN A 323 -83.61 117.36 -46.58
C ASN A 323 -82.98 117.08 -45.21
N VAL A 324 -83.76 117.25 -44.13
CA VAL A 324 -83.32 116.97 -42.75
C VAL A 324 -82.99 115.48 -42.57
N LYS A 325 -83.72 114.59 -43.25
CA LYS A 325 -83.42 113.14 -43.25
C LYS A 325 -82.09 112.82 -43.95
N SER A 326 -81.75 113.47 -45.06
CA SER A 326 -80.45 113.24 -45.72
C SER A 326 -79.25 113.68 -44.86
N GLU A 327 -79.36 114.77 -44.10
CA GLU A 327 -78.30 115.25 -43.19
C GLU A 327 -78.15 114.35 -41.96
N LEU A 328 -79.26 113.87 -41.39
CA LEU A 328 -79.22 112.92 -40.28
C LEU A 328 -78.62 111.56 -40.71
N VAL A 329 -78.96 111.07 -41.91
CA VAL A 329 -78.44 109.82 -42.46
C VAL A 329 -76.95 109.91 -42.79
N SER A 330 -76.45 111.02 -43.35
CA SER A 330 -75.01 111.19 -43.62
C SER A 330 -74.19 111.26 -42.33
N SER A 331 -74.72 111.95 -41.29
CA SER A 331 -74.13 111.94 -39.95
C SER A 331 -74.09 110.53 -39.36
N GLN A 332 -75.20 109.79 -39.43
CA GLN A 332 -75.29 108.40 -38.95
C GLN A 332 -74.32 107.45 -39.69
N GLN A 333 -74.17 107.61 -41.00
CA GLN A 333 -73.21 106.85 -41.82
C GLN A 333 -71.75 107.17 -41.44
N SER A 334 -71.44 108.43 -41.11
CA SER A 334 -70.08 108.80 -40.66
C SER A 334 -69.71 108.15 -39.31
N LEU A 335 -70.66 108.11 -38.36
CA LEU A 335 -70.50 107.44 -37.08
C LEU A 335 -70.40 105.92 -37.23
N ALA A 336 -71.20 105.32 -38.12
CA ALA A 336 -71.09 103.89 -38.45
C ALA A 336 -69.71 103.57 -39.08
N SER A 337 -69.23 104.38 -40.02
CA SER A 337 -67.89 104.21 -40.60
C SER A 337 -66.77 104.30 -39.55
N SER A 338 -66.89 105.23 -38.59
CA SER A 338 -65.94 105.34 -37.48
C SER A 338 -66.01 104.14 -36.53
N ARG A 339 -67.22 103.63 -36.24
CA ARG A 339 -67.43 102.49 -35.35
C ARG A 339 -66.89 101.19 -35.96
N ASN A 340 -67.17 100.95 -37.24
CA ASN A 340 -66.66 99.78 -37.98
C ASN A 340 -65.12 99.78 -38.05
N LYS A 341 -64.46 100.95 -38.18
CA LYS A 341 -63.00 101.04 -38.12
C LYS A 341 -62.43 100.67 -36.76
N MET A 342 -63.07 101.13 -35.69
CA MET A 342 -62.70 100.81 -34.31
C MET A 342 -62.90 99.32 -34.01
N GLU A 343 -64.01 98.73 -34.47
CA GLU A 343 -64.31 97.29 -34.34
C GLU A 343 -63.33 96.40 -35.13
N VAL A 344 -62.90 96.82 -36.33
CA VAL A 344 -61.84 96.13 -37.09
C VAL A 344 -60.49 96.22 -36.36
N GLN A 345 -60.19 97.34 -35.71
CA GLN A 345 -58.98 97.49 -34.90
C GLN A 345 -59.04 96.68 -33.60
N GLU A 346 -60.21 96.57 -32.97
CA GLU A 346 -60.46 95.74 -31.79
C GLU A 346 -60.18 94.26 -32.09
N ARG A 347 -60.79 93.71 -33.15
CA ARG A 347 -60.54 92.33 -33.60
C ARG A 347 -59.07 92.06 -33.96
N LEU A 348 -58.36 93.04 -34.52
CA LEU A 348 -56.93 92.92 -34.81
C LEU A 348 -56.09 92.81 -33.52
N MET A 349 -56.45 93.55 -32.46
CA MET A 349 -55.81 93.44 -31.15
C MET A 349 -56.16 92.12 -30.46
N GLU A 350 -57.40 91.65 -30.55
CA GLU A 350 -57.82 90.33 -30.06
C GLU A 350 -57.02 89.21 -30.74
N GLN A 351 -56.87 89.25 -32.06
CA GLN A 351 -56.09 88.27 -32.81
C GLN A 351 -54.61 88.28 -32.38
N GLN A 352 -54.00 89.46 -32.21
CA GLN A 352 -52.61 89.56 -31.71
C GLN A 352 -52.46 89.02 -30.27
N LEU A 353 -53.48 89.15 -29.42
CA LEU A 353 -53.49 88.56 -28.08
C LEU A 353 -53.64 87.04 -28.10
N ALA A 354 -54.42 86.49 -29.04
CA ALA A 354 -54.51 85.06 -29.28
C ALA A 354 -53.18 84.48 -29.80
N ASP A 355 -52.58 85.11 -30.82
CA ASP A 355 -51.27 84.72 -31.38
C ASP A 355 -50.17 84.71 -30.29
N LEU A 356 -50.19 85.69 -29.37
CA LEU A 356 -49.28 85.74 -28.22
C LEU A 356 -49.57 84.67 -27.15
N ALA A 357 -50.83 84.29 -26.97
CA ALA A 357 -51.20 83.18 -26.07
C ALA A 357 -50.71 81.84 -26.62
N ASP A 358 -50.86 81.59 -27.93
CA ASP A 358 -50.41 80.36 -28.59
C ASP A 358 -48.89 80.27 -28.71
N GLN A 359 -48.19 81.40 -28.86
CA GLN A 359 -46.73 81.45 -28.69
C GLN A 359 -46.34 81.11 -27.25
N ARG A 360 -47.08 81.57 -26.24
CA ARG A 360 -46.80 81.29 -24.83
C ARG A 360 -47.06 79.82 -24.47
N THR A 361 -48.13 79.19 -24.95
CA THR A 361 -48.37 77.75 -24.73
C THR A 361 -47.30 76.92 -25.43
N SER A 362 -46.92 77.27 -26.65
CA SER A 362 -45.80 76.64 -27.38
C SER A 362 -44.49 76.72 -26.60
N VAL A 363 -44.12 77.89 -26.06
CA VAL A 363 -42.91 78.06 -25.23
C VAL A 363 -42.98 77.24 -23.93
N MET A 364 -44.16 77.11 -23.29
CA MET A 364 -44.31 76.25 -22.12
C MET A 364 -44.09 74.77 -22.46
N LEU A 365 -44.63 74.28 -23.58
CA LEU A 365 -44.40 72.92 -24.07
C LEU A 365 -42.93 72.67 -24.40
N TYR A 366 -42.22 73.63 -25.01
CA TYR A 366 -40.77 73.52 -25.23
C TYR A 366 -39.98 73.46 -23.91
N MET A 367 -40.35 74.25 -22.90
CA MET A 367 -39.71 74.17 -21.57
C MET A 367 -39.99 72.85 -20.85
N GLU A 368 -41.19 72.28 -21.01
CA GLU A 368 -41.56 70.99 -20.42
C GLU A 368 -40.80 69.83 -21.09
N ASN A 369 -40.76 69.81 -22.43
CA ASN A 369 -39.96 68.85 -23.18
C ASN A 369 -38.46 68.95 -22.83
N LEU A 370 -37.93 70.17 -22.62
CA LEU A 370 -36.54 70.37 -22.20
C LEU A 370 -36.26 69.81 -20.79
N LYS A 371 -37.21 69.95 -19.85
CA LYS A 371 -37.10 69.33 -18.52
C LYS A 371 -37.14 67.80 -18.60
N ASN A 372 -38.05 67.26 -19.42
CA ASN A 372 -38.17 65.81 -19.61
C ASN A 372 -36.88 65.22 -20.20
N ALA A 373 -36.31 65.87 -21.22
CA ALA A 373 -35.00 65.51 -21.78
C ALA A 373 -33.84 65.65 -20.77
N GLN A 374 -33.88 66.65 -19.87
CA GLN A 374 -32.90 66.76 -18.79
C GLN A 374 -33.01 65.56 -17.82
N VAL A 375 -34.22 65.19 -17.40
CA VAL A 375 -34.46 64.05 -16.50
C VAL A 375 -34.02 62.73 -17.16
N GLU A 376 -34.30 62.55 -18.46
CA GLU A 376 -33.84 61.40 -19.23
C GLU A 376 -32.31 61.31 -19.25
N VAL A 377 -31.62 62.40 -19.60
CA VAL A 377 -30.15 62.51 -19.59
C VAL A 377 -29.56 62.28 -18.19
N GLU A 378 -30.22 62.74 -17.12
CA GLU A 378 -29.81 62.44 -15.76
C GLU A 378 -30.01 60.97 -15.39
N SER A 379 -31.08 60.33 -15.86
CA SER A 379 -31.31 58.89 -15.69
C SER A 379 -30.25 58.06 -16.41
N GLU A 380 -29.91 58.37 -17.66
CA GLU A 380 -28.84 57.68 -18.41
C GLU A 380 -27.46 57.90 -17.77
N ARG A 381 -27.19 59.10 -17.24
CA ARG A 381 -25.99 59.35 -16.42
C ARG A 381 -25.93 58.47 -15.17
N THR A 382 -27.06 58.11 -14.54
CA THR A 382 -27.04 57.15 -13.42
C THR A 382 -26.81 55.71 -13.89
N LYS A 383 -27.45 55.28 -14.98
CA LYS A 383 -27.22 53.95 -15.59
C LYS A 383 -25.76 53.78 -16.01
N LEU A 384 -25.16 54.78 -16.64
CA LEU A 384 -23.75 54.81 -17.03
C LEU A 384 -22.81 54.66 -15.82
N ARG A 385 -23.03 55.40 -14.73
CA ARG A 385 -22.22 55.26 -13.50
C ARG A 385 -22.32 53.86 -12.89
N VAL A 386 -23.48 53.22 -12.95
CA VAL A 386 -23.66 51.83 -12.48
C VAL A 386 -22.90 50.87 -13.40
N ALA A 387 -23.00 51.02 -14.72
CA ALA A 387 -22.24 50.22 -15.69
C ALA A 387 -20.72 50.39 -15.52
N GLU A 388 -20.23 51.62 -15.33
CA GLU A 388 -18.82 51.89 -15.01
C GLU A 388 -18.36 51.20 -13.72
N ALA A 389 -19.19 51.20 -12.68
CA ALA A 389 -18.87 50.56 -11.40
C ALA A 389 -18.83 49.03 -11.52
N LEU A 390 -19.74 48.45 -12.31
CA LEU A 390 -19.74 47.02 -12.63
C LEU A 390 -18.51 46.63 -13.47
N ASN A 391 -18.16 47.42 -14.49
CA ASN A 391 -16.95 47.19 -15.30
C ASN A 391 -15.67 47.25 -14.44
N LYS A 392 -15.53 48.27 -13.56
CA LYS A 392 -14.40 48.36 -12.63
C LYS A 392 -14.33 47.18 -11.66
N LYS A 393 -15.48 46.59 -11.27
CA LYS A 393 -15.49 45.34 -10.50
C LYS A 393 -15.00 44.15 -11.35
N LEU A 394 -15.52 44.00 -12.56
CA LEU A 394 -15.10 42.92 -13.48
C LEU A 394 -13.61 43.00 -13.82
N GLU A 395 -13.04 44.20 -13.98
CA GLU A 395 -11.60 44.40 -14.15
C GLU A 395 -10.77 43.92 -12.95
N LEU A 396 -11.27 44.14 -11.72
CA LEU A 396 -10.63 43.65 -10.50
C LEU A 396 -10.77 42.12 -10.37
N ASP A 397 -11.98 41.59 -10.61
CA ASP A 397 -12.27 40.16 -10.55
C ASP A 397 -11.36 39.42 -11.57
N LEU A 398 -11.31 39.85 -12.84
CA LEU A 398 -10.39 39.35 -13.88
C LEU A 398 -8.90 39.52 -13.51
N SER A 399 -8.52 40.59 -12.82
CA SER A 399 -7.16 40.78 -12.32
C SER A 399 -6.78 39.76 -11.26
N THR A 400 -7.73 39.31 -10.43
CA THR A 400 -7.51 38.23 -9.45
C THR A 400 -7.49 36.85 -10.11
N GLU A 401 -8.42 36.55 -11.01
CA GLU A 401 -8.41 35.29 -11.78
C GLU A 401 -7.11 35.11 -12.57
N LYS A 402 -6.60 36.19 -13.19
CA LYS A 402 -5.32 36.16 -13.92
C LYS A 402 -4.11 35.89 -13.01
N LYS A 403 -4.15 36.28 -11.73
CA LYS A 403 -3.10 35.93 -10.76
C LYS A 403 -3.18 34.46 -10.38
N LEU A 404 -4.38 33.97 -10.04
CA LEU A 404 -4.62 32.56 -9.74
C LEU A 404 -4.24 31.65 -10.92
N MET A 405 -4.55 32.05 -12.15
CA MET A 405 -4.11 31.34 -13.37
C MET A 405 -2.59 31.26 -13.49
N ASN A 406 -1.87 32.35 -13.22
CA ASN A 406 -0.40 32.36 -13.23
C ASN A 406 0.18 31.49 -12.10
N GLU A 407 -0.40 31.55 -10.89
CA GLU A 407 0.01 30.77 -9.73
C GLU A 407 -0.14 29.26 -10.01
N LEU A 408 -1.31 28.84 -10.49
CA LEU A 408 -1.56 27.45 -10.94
C LEU A 408 -0.65 27.04 -12.11
N GLN A 409 -0.31 27.96 -13.02
CA GLN A 409 0.63 27.68 -14.11
C GLN A 409 2.07 27.45 -13.60
N GLU A 410 2.51 28.17 -12.56
CA GLU A 410 3.82 27.93 -11.93
C GLU A 410 3.82 26.69 -11.04
N GLU A 411 2.72 26.33 -10.40
CA GLU A 411 2.57 25.05 -9.70
C GLU A 411 2.63 23.87 -10.67
N LEU A 412 1.86 23.90 -11.77
CA LEU A 412 1.88 22.89 -12.81
C LEU A 412 3.26 22.74 -13.49
N LYS A 413 4.07 23.81 -13.56
CA LYS A 413 5.48 23.74 -13.99
C LYS A 413 6.36 22.99 -12.96
N LYS A 414 6.21 23.27 -11.66
CA LYS A 414 6.95 22.59 -10.58
C LYS A 414 6.60 21.10 -10.51
N GLU A 415 5.31 20.77 -10.62
CA GLU A 415 4.85 19.38 -10.66
C GLU A 415 5.43 18.63 -11.86
N ARG A 416 5.41 19.24 -13.05
CA ARG A 416 6.04 18.66 -14.25
C ARG A 416 7.54 18.42 -14.07
N ALA A 417 8.28 19.38 -13.52
CA ALA A 417 9.72 19.21 -13.26
C ALA A 417 9.99 18.10 -12.22
N SER A 418 9.15 18.00 -11.18
CA SER A 418 9.25 16.96 -10.15
C SER A 418 8.92 15.57 -10.71
N LEU A 419 7.92 15.48 -11.60
CA LEU A 419 7.56 14.25 -12.30
C LEU A 419 8.63 13.85 -13.32
N GLU A 420 9.23 14.80 -14.04
CA GLU A 420 10.35 14.55 -14.94
C GLU A 420 11.59 14.03 -14.19
N GLN A 421 11.90 14.59 -13.01
CA GLN A 421 12.91 14.04 -12.11
C GLN A 421 12.57 12.60 -11.67
N ALA A 422 11.33 12.33 -11.23
CA ALA A 422 10.92 10.97 -10.83
C ALA A 422 10.97 9.97 -12.00
N VAL A 423 10.71 10.40 -13.24
CA VAL A 423 10.89 9.58 -14.46
C VAL A 423 12.37 9.30 -14.72
N GLN A 424 13.26 10.27 -14.50
CA GLN A 424 14.71 10.04 -14.59
C GLN A 424 15.20 9.07 -13.51
N GLU A 425 14.78 9.25 -12.25
CA GLU A 425 15.14 8.37 -11.13
C GLU A 425 14.64 6.93 -11.34
N THR A 426 13.40 6.75 -11.78
CA THR A 426 12.87 5.41 -12.12
C THR A 426 13.58 4.77 -13.32
N SER A 427 14.05 5.57 -14.30
CA SER A 427 14.87 5.03 -15.41
C SER A 427 16.25 4.55 -14.96
N LEU A 428 16.88 5.24 -13.99
CA LEU A 428 18.14 4.84 -13.37
C LEU A 428 17.95 3.55 -12.55
N LEU A 429 16.92 3.49 -11.71
CA LEU A 429 16.59 2.29 -10.93
C LEU A 429 16.27 1.09 -11.84
N GLN A 430 15.61 1.29 -12.97
CA GLN A 430 15.37 0.23 -13.96
C GLN A 430 16.69 -0.27 -14.57
N GLN A 431 17.63 0.63 -14.89
CA GLN A 431 18.95 0.27 -15.40
C GLN A 431 19.77 -0.51 -14.36
N GLU A 432 19.80 -0.07 -13.08
CA GLU A 432 20.46 -0.81 -12.00
C GLU A 432 19.85 -2.19 -11.78
N LEU A 433 18.52 -2.29 -11.85
CA LEU A 433 17.78 -3.55 -11.69
C LEU A 433 18.08 -4.53 -12.83
N ASP A 434 18.22 -4.07 -14.07
CA ASP A 434 18.63 -4.90 -15.21
C ASP A 434 20.12 -5.31 -15.15
N ILE A 435 21.01 -4.46 -14.62
CA ILE A 435 22.39 -4.85 -14.27
C ILE A 435 22.36 -5.96 -13.21
N LYS A 436 21.57 -5.82 -12.14
CA LYS A 436 21.44 -6.83 -11.08
C LYS A 436 20.81 -8.13 -11.58
N ARG A 437 19.85 -8.08 -12.51
CA ARG A 437 19.34 -9.28 -13.22
C ARG A 437 20.46 -9.96 -14.03
N ALA A 438 21.30 -9.20 -14.72
CA ALA A 438 22.41 -9.75 -15.51
C ALA A 438 23.52 -10.34 -14.62
N GLU A 439 23.81 -9.75 -13.46
CA GLU A 439 24.68 -10.33 -12.43
C GLU A 439 24.09 -11.61 -11.85
N PHE A 440 22.83 -11.59 -11.42
CA PHE A 440 22.13 -12.76 -10.87
C PHE A 440 22.10 -13.94 -11.85
N LYS A 441 21.85 -13.66 -13.15
CA LYS A 441 21.90 -14.69 -14.19
C LYS A 441 23.28 -15.33 -14.32
N LYS A 442 24.37 -14.56 -14.20
CA LYS A 442 25.73 -15.09 -14.19
C LYS A 442 25.99 -15.96 -12.95
N THR A 443 25.59 -15.51 -11.76
CA THR A 443 25.77 -16.28 -10.53
C THR A 443 24.94 -17.56 -10.51
N SER A 444 23.72 -17.53 -11.08
CA SER A 444 22.93 -18.75 -11.30
C SER A 444 23.67 -19.71 -12.22
N SER A 445 24.11 -19.27 -13.42
CA SER A 445 24.83 -20.16 -14.34
C SER A 445 26.15 -20.72 -13.78
N LEU A 446 26.80 -20.01 -12.84
CA LEU A 446 27.97 -20.51 -12.13
C LEU A 446 27.57 -21.54 -11.06
N LEU A 447 26.46 -21.34 -10.36
CA LEU A 447 25.90 -22.32 -9.42
C LEU A 447 25.46 -23.59 -10.13
N ASP A 448 24.79 -23.48 -11.29
CA ASP A 448 24.38 -24.62 -12.13
C ASP A 448 25.61 -25.47 -12.52
N ILE A 449 26.72 -24.83 -12.92
CA ILE A 449 28.00 -25.50 -13.21
C ILE A 449 28.57 -26.17 -11.96
N LYS A 450 28.51 -25.52 -10.79
CA LYS A 450 29.01 -26.10 -9.52
C LYS A 450 28.14 -27.23 -8.98
N GLU A 451 26.84 -27.26 -9.30
CA GLU A 451 25.99 -28.41 -9.01
C GLU A 451 26.38 -29.61 -9.87
N VAL A 452 26.65 -29.41 -11.17
CA VAL A 452 27.17 -30.47 -12.07
C VAL A 452 28.54 -30.99 -11.58
N GLU A 453 29.51 -30.11 -11.29
CA GLU A 453 30.82 -30.52 -10.74
C GLU A 453 30.68 -31.33 -9.44
N LEU A 454 29.73 -30.97 -8.57
CA LEU A 454 29.46 -31.68 -7.31
C LEU A 454 28.81 -33.05 -7.56
N VAL A 455 27.91 -33.16 -8.54
CA VAL A 455 27.32 -34.43 -8.96
C VAL A 455 28.39 -35.37 -9.54
N ASP A 456 29.26 -34.86 -10.40
CA ASP A 456 30.37 -35.64 -10.99
C ASP A 456 31.34 -36.13 -9.90
N ALA A 457 31.80 -35.25 -9.01
CA ALA A 457 32.66 -35.63 -7.88
C ALA A 457 31.98 -36.65 -6.93
N LYS A 458 30.66 -36.56 -6.76
CA LYS A 458 29.89 -37.53 -5.97
C LYS A 458 29.79 -38.91 -6.66
N LEU A 459 29.71 -38.94 -7.99
CA LEU A 459 29.76 -40.16 -8.79
C LEU A 459 31.15 -40.80 -8.74
N GLU A 460 32.23 -40.00 -8.85
CA GLU A 460 33.61 -40.46 -8.69
C GLU A 460 33.85 -41.07 -7.30
N ILE A 461 33.40 -40.40 -6.22
CA ILE A 461 33.46 -40.95 -4.85
C ILE A 461 32.68 -42.27 -4.74
N GLN A 462 31.56 -42.43 -5.45
CA GLN A 462 30.82 -43.69 -5.48
C GLN A 462 31.56 -44.79 -6.27
N GLN A 463 32.23 -44.45 -7.37
CA GLN A 463 33.09 -45.37 -8.13
C GLN A 463 34.26 -45.86 -7.28
N LEU A 464 35.06 -44.94 -6.71
CA LEU A 464 36.18 -45.24 -5.81
C LEU A 464 35.75 -46.06 -4.57
N LYS A 465 34.53 -45.85 -4.06
CA LYS A 465 33.96 -46.67 -2.99
C LYS A 465 33.67 -48.10 -3.44
N SER A 466 33.22 -48.30 -4.67
CA SER A 466 32.98 -49.63 -5.24
C SER A 466 34.29 -50.36 -5.59
N GLU A 467 35.30 -49.64 -6.10
CA GLU A 467 36.65 -50.17 -6.31
C GLU A 467 37.29 -50.58 -4.99
N LYS A 468 37.20 -49.75 -3.94
CA LYS A 468 37.67 -50.11 -2.60
C LYS A 468 37.00 -51.39 -2.08
N ALA A 469 35.70 -51.57 -2.29
CA ALA A 469 35.01 -52.79 -1.89
C ALA A 469 35.49 -54.02 -2.67
N SER A 470 35.72 -53.89 -3.98
CA SER A 470 36.27 -54.96 -4.81
C SER A 470 37.71 -55.32 -4.41
N LEU A 471 38.57 -54.32 -4.13
CA LEU A 471 39.94 -54.54 -3.65
C LEU A 471 39.99 -55.14 -2.24
N GLN A 472 39.01 -54.82 -1.37
CA GLN A 472 38.89 -55.44 -0.06
C GLN A 472 38.53 -56.93 -0.18
N ILE A 473 37.56 -57.30 -1.04
CA ILE A 473 37.20 -58.71 -1.29
C ILE A 473 38.42 -59.47 -1.84
N LEU A 474 39.14 -58.89 -2.81
CA LEU A 474 40.36 -59.50 -3.35
C LEU A 474 41.47 -59.67 -2.28
N LEU A 475 41.57 -58.76 -1.31
CA LEU A 475 42.50 -58.89 -0.20
C LEU A 475 42.08 -60.03 0.76
N GLU A 476 40.79 -60.12 1.08
CA GLU A 476 40.22 -61.20 1.91
C GLU A 476 40.41 -62.59 1.24
N GLU A 477 40.25 -62.67 -0.09
CA GLU A 477 40.59 -63.87 -0.89
C GLU A 477 42.09 -64.22 -0.79
N LYS A 478 42.99 -63.23 -0.83
CA LYS A 478 44.44 -63.46 -0.73
C LYS A 478 44.90 -63.81 0.68
N ASP A 479 44.27 -63.29 1.73
CA ASP A 479 44.50 -63.73 3.10
C ASP A 479 43.99 -65.17 3.33
N LEU A 480 42.89 -65.57 2.67
CA LEU A 480 42.43 -66.96 2.64
C LEU A 480 43.43 -67.89 1.92
N GLU A 481 43.93 -67.52 0.73
CA GLU A 481 44.99 -68.25 0.02
C GLU A 481 46.26 -68.40 0.90
N LEU A 482 46.69 -67.31 1.55
CA LEU A 482 47.84 -67.30 2.45
C LEU A 482 47.60 -68.17 3.70
N SER A 483 46.38 -68.21 4.23
CA SER A 483 46.03 -69.10 5.36
C SER A 483 46.11 -70.57 4.96
N SER A 484 45.65 -70.91 3.75
CA SER A 484 45.74 -72.26 3.17
C SER A 484 47.20 -72.66 2.92
N ALA A 485 48.01 -71.78 2.33
CA ALA A 485 49.44 -72.00 2.13
C ALA A 485 50.20 -72.19 3.45
N ARG A 486 49.85 -71.42 4.51
CA ARG A 486 50.39 -71.61 5.86
C ARG A 486 49.99 -72.96 6.45
N LYS A 487 48.75 -73.42 6.25
CA LYS A 487 48.29 -74.75 6.70
C LYS A 487 49.06 -75.87 6.01
N MET A 488 49.21 -75.83 4.69
CA MET A 488 50.01 -76.80 3.93
C MET A 488 51.49 -76.80 4.35
N LEU A 489 52.05 -75.64 4.73
CA LEU A 489 53.40 -75.57 5.30
C LEU A 489 53.49 -76.20 6.70
N VAL A 490 52.46 -76.09 7.54
CA VAL A 490 52.43 -76.80 8.84
C VAL A 490 52.33 -78.32 8.63
N GLU A 491 51.51 -78.76 7.68
CA GLU A 491 51.37 -80.17 7.29
C GLU A 491 52.70 -80.75 6.77
N LEU A 492 53.37 -80.06 5.84
CA LEU A 492 54.72 -80.43 5.38
C LEU A 492 55.77 -80.45 6.50
N ASN A 493 55.71 -79.52 7.47
CA ASN A 493 56.63 -79.54 8.60
C ASN A 493 56.37 -80.72 9.56
N GLN A 494 55.11 -81.19 9.67
CA GLN A 494 54.78 -82.42 10.37
C GLN A 494 55.32 -83.64 9.61
N GLU A 495 55.10 -83.74 8.30
CA GLU A 495 55.66 -84.81 7.46
C GLU A 495 57.19 -84.88 7.54
N ILE A 496 57.88 -83.73 7.51
CA ILE A 496 59.34 -83.64 7.70
C ILE A 496 59.75 -84.12 9.10
N SER A 497 58.95 -83.85 10.13
CA SER A 497 59.21 -84.30 11.50
C SER A 497 59.01 -85.81 11.64
N ASP A 498 57.99 -86.38 11.01
CA ASP A 498 57.70 -87.81 11.01
C ASP A 498 58.75 -88.59 10.18
N LEU A 499 59.17 -88.04 9.03
CA LEU A 499 60.31 -88.54 8.24
C LEU A 499 61.61 -88.51 9.05
N LYS A 500 61.84 -87.45 9.84
CA LYS A 500 63.01 -87.35 10.72
C LYS A 500 62.96 -88.38 11.86
N MET A 501 61.77 -88.65 12.42
CA MET A 501 61.58 -89.73 13.40
C MET A 501 61.80 -91.12 12.79
N LEU A 502 61.33 -91.36 11.56
CA LEU A 502 61.61 -92.58 10.81
C LEU A 502 63.10 -92.74 10.47
N MET A 503 63.78 -91.64 10.10
CA MET A 503 65.21 -91.61 9.84
C MET A 503 66.01 -91.93 11.10
N ASN A 504 65.69 -91.29 12.24
CA ASN A 504 66.30 -91.59 13.54
C ASN A 504 66.09 -93.07 13.92
N ASN A 505 64.89 -93.63 13.74
CA ASN A 505 64.61 -95.06 13.97
C ASN A 505 65.43 -95.98 13.05
N LYS A 506 65.69 -95.56 11.81
CA LYS A 506 66.55 -96.31 10.87
C LYS A 506 68.03 -96.19 11.23
N GLU A 507 68.46 -95.04 11.72
CA GLU A 507 69.82 -94.82 12.21
C GLU A 507 70.09 -95.62 13.50
N THR A 508 69.13 -95.69 14.44
CA THR A 508 69.25 -96.59 15.60
C THR A 508 69.26 -98.07 15.20
N GLN A 509 68.46 -98.48 14.21
CA GLN A 509 68.52 -99.85 13.66
C GLN A 509 69.87 -100.15 12.98
N LEU A 510 70.49 -99.17 12.33
CA LEU A 510 71.84 -99.30 11.75
C LEU A 510 72.92 -99.36 12.84
N ILE A 511 72.81 -98.57 13.91
CA ILE A 511 73.71 -98.61 15.08
C ILE A 511 73.60 -99.98 15.78
N GLU A 512 72.40 -100.49 15.98
CA GLU A 512 72.14 -101.82 16.55
C GLU A 512 72.72 -102.94 15.67
N ALA A 513 72.48 -102.90 14.35
CA ALA A 513 73.08 -103.83 13.40
C ALA A 513 74.61 -103.74 13.35
N THR A 514 75.19 -102.54 13.50
CA THR A 514 76.64 -102.30 13.55
C THR A 514 77.25 -102.81 14.87
N ASN A 515 76.52 -102.69 15.98
CA ASN A 515 76.90 -103.28 17.26
C ASN A 515 76.85 -104.82 17.19
N MET A 516 75.78 -105.41 16.64
CA MET A 516 75.72 -106.86 16.40
C MET A 516 76.84 -107.34 15.48
N LEU A 517 77.19 -106.59 14.43
CA LEU A 517 78.35 -106.92 13.59
C LEU A 517 79.67 -106.86 14.38
N ARG A 518 79.86 -105.87 15.25
CA ARG A 518 81.03 -105.80 16.14
C ARG A 518 81.08 -106.98 17.12
N GLU A 519 79.96 -107.38 17.71
CA GLU A 519 79.86 -108.59 18.53
C GLU A 519 80.17 -109.86 17.73
N LYS A 520 79.74 -109.94 16.46
CA LYS A 520 80.11 -111.05 15.57
C LYS A 520 81.60 -111.03 15.22
N ASP A 521 82.22 -109.87 15.00
CA ASP A 521 83.67 -109.73 14.80
C ASP A 521 84.47 -110.08 16.07
N GLU A 522 83.95 -109.75 17.25
CA GLU A 522 84.52 -110.16 18.54
C GLU A 522 84.36 -111.67 18.77
N HIS A 523 83.21 -112.25 18.40
CA HIS A 523 83.05 -113.71 18.36
C HIS A 523 83.98 -114.37 17.34
N VAL A 524 84.21 -113.77 16.17
CA VAL A 524 85.18 -114.24 15.17
C VAL A 524 86.60 -114.17 15.75
N LYS A 525 87.00 -113.08 16.40
CA LYS A 525 88.29 -112.99 17.12
C LYS A 525 88.41 -114.01 18.25
N VAL A 526 87.33 -114.33 18.96
CA VAL A 526 87.31 -115.41 19.97
C VAL A 526 87.41 -116.79 19.32
N ILE A 527 86.80 -117.00 18.15
CA ILE A 527 86.93 -118.22 17.35
C ILE A 527 88.35 -118.34 16.78
N GLU A 528 88.96 -117.27 16.32
CA GLU A 528 90.32 -117.19 15.79
C GLU A 528 91.37 -117.44 16.88
N ASN A 529 91.20 -116.83 18.07
CA ASN A 529 92.00 -117.14 19.24
C ASN A 529 91.83 -118.59 19.73
N LYS A 530 90.61 -119.16 19.63
CA LYS A 530 90.38 -120.60 19.87
C LYS A 530 91.02 -121.46 18.77
N LEU A 531 90.97 -121.03 17.51
CA LEU A 531 91.54 -121.75 16.38
C LEU A 531 93.06 -121.84 16.53
N ASN A 532 93.72 -120.74 16.88
CA ASN A 532 95.14 -120.67 17.20
C ASN A 532 95.53 -121.51 18.44
N ASN A 533 94.61 -121.71 19.39
CA ASN A 533 94.80 -122.65 20.51
C ASN A 533 94.63 -124.12 20.06
N THR A 534 93.74 -124.39 19.10
CA THR A 534 93.54 -125.73 18.54
C THR A 534 94.59 -126.14 17.50
N THR A 535 95.20 -125.22 16.76
CA THR A 535 96.33 -125.53 15.85
C THR A 535 97.60 -125.84 16.64
N LEU A 536 97.83 -125.14 17.77
CA LEU A 536 98.91 -125.46 18.71
C LEU A 536 98.73 -126.88 19.30
N LYS A 537 97.49 -127.29 19.59
CA LYS A 537 97.16 -128.66 20.02
C LYS A 537 97.09 -129.69 18.88
N ALA A 538 96.85 -129.26 17.64
CA ALA A 538 96.95 -130.14 16.47
C ALA A 538 98.40 -130.59 16.27
N PHE A 539 99.37 -129.69 16.46
CA PHE A 539 100.81 -130.02 16.46
C PHE A 539 101.21 -131.08 17.50
N GLU A 540 100.51 -131.18 18.64
CA GLU A 540 100.73 -132.24 19.63
C GLU A 540 100.01 -133.57 19.29
N ALA A 541 99.00 -133.54 18.41
CA ALA A 541 98.23 -134.72 17.98
C ALA A 541 98.70 -135.32 16.65
N GLU A 542 99.32 -134.51 15.79
CA GLU A 542 99.84 -134.91 14.47
C GLU A 542 100.85 -136.05 14.56
N THR A 543 101.61 -136.12 15.66
CA THR A 543 102.56 -137.22 15.99
C THR A 543 101.91 -138.56 16.37
N VAL A 544 100.57 -138.68 16.41
CA VAL A 544 99.86 -139.91 16.81
C VAL A 544 98.97 -140.49 15.69
N VAL A 545 98.62 -139.70 14.68
CA VAL A 545 97.63 -140.07 13.65
C VAL A 545 98.22 -140.96 12.53
N GLU A 546 99.54 -141.08 12.42
CA GLU A 546 100.26 -141.88 11.39
C GLU A 546 100.01 -143.41 11.46
N ARG A 547 99.09 -143.91 12.29
CA ARG A 547 98.84 -145.35 12.52
C ARG A 547 97.39 -145.84 12.46
N VAL A 548 96.41 -144.97 12.19
CA VAL A 548 94.99 -145.39 11.99
C VAL A 548 94.48 -144.94 10.62
N LEU A 549 95.38 -144.92 9.63
CA LEU A 549 95.08 -144.71 8.22
C LEU A 549 94.73 -146.06 7.57
N ASP A 550 93.58 -146.63 7.93
CA ASP A 550 92.86 -147.52 7.01
C ASP A 550 91.36 -147.59 7.33
N LEU A 551 90.53 -147.67 6.27
CA LEU A 551 89.08 -147.92 6.23
C LEU A 551 88.21 -147.25 7.32
N THR A 552 87.23 -146.40 7.01
CA THR A 552 86.07 -146.83 6.20
C THR A 552 85.25 -145.64 5.71
N ASN A 553 85.29 -145.39 4.40
CA ASN A 553 84.22 -144.70 3.67
C ASN A 553 82.94 -145.59 3.72
N LYS A 554 81.67 -145.12 3.66
CA LYS A 554 81.08 -144.06 2.82
C LYS A 554 79.55 -143.93 3.09
N LEU A 555 78.89 -142.94 2.44
CA LEU A 555 77.43 -142.89 2.07
C LEU A 555 76.38 -142.65 3.19
N VAL A 556 75.25 -141.96 2.98
CA VAL A 556 74.85 -140.95 1.95
C VAL A 556 73.62 -140.12 2.42
N ALA A 557 73.21 -139.09 1.66
CA ALA A 557 72.10 -138.17 1.94
C ALA A 557 70.79 -138.49 1.16
N SER A 558 69.71 -137.72 1.39
CA SER A 558 68.54 -137.59 0.48
C SER A 558 67.85 -136.21 0.62
N ILE A 559 67.17 -135.73 -0.45
CA ILE A 559 66.85 -134.30 -0.73
C ILE A 559 65.57 -134.15 -1.62
N LYS A 560 64.93 -132.94 -1.62
CA LYS A 560 63.84 -132.43 -2.53
C LYS A 560 62.42 -133.02 -2.29
N ASN A 561 61.26 -132.46 -2.71
CA ASN A 561 60.80 -131.39 -3.66
C ASN A 561 59.33 -130.94 -3.26
N GLU A 562 58.58 -129.93 -3.74
CA GLU A 562 58.75 -128.52 -4.24
C GLU A 562 57.33 -127.84 -4.43
N ALA A 563 57.25 -126.49 -4.52
CA ALA A 563 56.17 -125.61 -5.11
C ALA A 563 54.77 -125.30 -4.44
N ASP A 564 54.51 -123.98 -4.27
CA ASP A 564 53.35 -123.07 -4.49
C ASP A 564 51.83 -123.48 -4.48
N ILE A 565 50.94 -122.56 -3.99
CA ILE A 565 49.77 -121.93 -4.71
C ILE A 565 48.75 -121.13 -3.81
N ILE A 566 48.62 -119.81 -4.06
CA ILE A 566 47.40 -118.91 -4.16
C ILE A 566 46.36 -118.67 -2.99
N ASN A 567 46.05 -117.37 -2.79
CA ASN A 567 44.85 -116.67 -2.25
C ASN A 567 44.47 -116.61 -0.74
N SER A 568 44.16 -115.37 -0.30
CA SER A 568 43.23 -114.97 0.78
C SER A 568 42.68 -113.55 0.47
N SER A 569 41.62 -113.07 1.14
CA SER A 569 40.72 -112.00 0.62
C SER A 569 40.37 -110.85 1.58
N ARG A 570 40.36 -109.59 1.06
CA ARG A 570 39.44 -108.40 1.27
C ARG A 570 38.83 -108.09 2.68
N PRO A 571 38.23 -106.89 2.89
CA PRO A 571 38.52 -105.51 2.43
C PRO A 571 38.49 -104.47 3.60
N LEU A 572 38.64 -103.17 3.31
CA LEU A 572 37.78 -102.12 3.89
C LEU A 572 37.83 -100.82 3.08
N ASP A 573 36.67 -100.24 2.78
CA ASP A 573 36.44 -98.82 2.45
C ASP A 573 34.93 -98.51 2.63
N GLU A 574 34.53 -97.24 2.50
CA GLU A 574 33.18 -96.66 2.62
C GLU A 574 32.47 -96.76 3.98
N LEU A 575 32.18 -95.60 4.57
CA LEU A 575 31.20 -95.42 5.66
C LEU A 575 30.39 -94.14 5.42
N SER A 576 29.08 -94.28 5.21
CA SER A 576 28.18 -93.15 4.92
C SER A 576 26.91 -93.21 5.77
N GLY A 577 26.74 -92.17 6.61
CA GLY A 577 25.47 -91.64 7.11
C GLY A 577 24.50 -92.54 7.89
N GLN A 578 24.31 -92.25 9.19
CA GLN A 578 23.00 -91.82 9.69
C GLN A 578 23.02 -91.21 11.13
N LEU A 579 22.29 -90.09 11.27
CA LEU A 579 21.44 -89.67 12.41
C LEU A 579 22.01 -89.21 13.79
N THR A 580 21.92 -87.87 13.98
CA THR A 580 21.23 -87.13 15.09
C THR A 580 21.89 -86.79 16.44
N MET A 581 21.30 -85.75 17.06
CA MET A 581 21.46 -85.16 18.41
C MET A 581 22.64 -84.17 18.58
N GLN A 582 22.49 -82.97 19.18
CA GLN A 582 21.31 -82.30 19.80
C GLN A 582 21.49 -80.76 19.96
N LEU A 583 20.48 -80.06 20.53
CA LEU A 583 20.42 -78.64 20.99
C LEU A 583 20.17 -77.58 19.87
N SER A 584 19.08 -76.78 19.89
CA SER A 584 18.65 -75.63 20.73
C SER A 584 19.07 -74.27 20.12
N GLU A 585 18.28 -73.19 20.07
CA GLU A 585 16.94 -72.89 20.63
C GLU A 585 16.20 -71.82 19.77
N GLU A 586 15.01 -71.36 20.18
CA GLU A 586 14.12 -70.49 19.38
C GLU A 586 14.52 -68.99 19.35
N PRO A 587 14.02 -68.16 18.40
CA PRO A 587 12.89 -67.27 18.77
C PRO A 587 11.94 -66.87 17.61
N THR A 588 10.75 -67.51 17.50
CA THR A 588 9.76 -67.19 16.44
C THR A 588 8.95 -65.89 16.70
N ASN A 589 9.02 -65.33 17.90
CA ASN A 589 8.11 -64.25 18.33
C ASN A 589 8.44 -62.84 17.81
N GLU A 590 9.70 -62.54 17.46
CA GLU A 590 10.09 -61.16 17.14
C GLU A 590 9.61 -60.71 15.73
N LEU A 591 9.62 -61.62 14.76
CA LEU A 591 9.11 -61.37 13.40
C LEU A 591 7.60 -61.10 13.41
N SER A 592 6.82 -61.87 14.19
CA SER A 592 5.37 -61.68 14.33
C SER A 592 5.03 -60.28 14.87
N LEU A 593 5.78 -59.81 15.88
CA LEU A 593 5.59 -58.47 16.46
C LEU A 593 6.05 -57.35 15.51
N LYS A 594 7.14 -57.54 14.77
CA LYS A 594 7.60 -56.59 13.74
C LYS A 594 6.59 -56.50 12.59
N GLN A 595 6.03 -57.62 12.13
CA GLN A 595 5.06 -57.67 11.06
C GLN A 595 3.73 -57.00 11.46
N LYS A 596 3.19 -57.27 12.66
CA LYS A 596 2.00 -56.56 13.17
C LYS A 596 2.20 -55.06 13.32
N ARG A 597 3.40 -54.61 13.71
CA ARG A 597 3.73 -53.17 13.76
C ARG A 597 3.73 -52.53 12.36
N LEU A 598 4.30 -53.20 11.36
CA LEU A 598 4.27 -52.73 9.97
C LEU A 598 2.85 -52.74 9.39
N GLU A 599 2.03 -53.74 9.73
CA GLU A 599 0.64 -53.85 9.30
C GLU A 599 -0.22 -52.71 9.86
N ASN A 600 -0.13 -52.42 11.16
CA ASN A 600 -0.81 -51.26 11.77
C ASN A 600 -0.34 -49.92 11.18
N VAL A 601 0.95 -49.77 10.85
CA VAL A 601 1.46 -48.55 10.18
C VAL A 601 0.94 -48.44 8.75
N LEU A 602 0.83 -49.56 8.02
CA LEU A 602 0.21 -49.61 6.68
C LEU A 602 -1.31 -49.35 6.73
N GLU A 603 -1.99 -49.68 7.82
CA GLU A 603 -3.40 -49.35 8.02
C GLU A 603 -3.59 -47.85 8.33
N LEU A 604 -2.87 -47.32 9.32
CA LEU A 604 -2.91 -45.89 9.69
C LEU A 604 -2.50 -44.97 8.52
N THR A 605 -1.55 -45.39 7.69
CA THR A 605 -1.17 -44.64 6.48
C THR A 605 -2.21 -44.73 5.37
N LYS A 606 -2.94 -45.85 5.23
CA LYS A 606 -4.12 -45.93 4.33
C LYS A 606 -5.28 -45.07 4.83
N GLU A 607 -5.49 -44.97 6.14
CA GLU A 607 -6.49 -44.06 6.71
C GLU A 607 -6.09 -42.60 6.52
N SER A 608 -4.83 -42.26 6.77
CA SER A 608 -4.28 -40.93 6.48
C SER A 608 -4.37 -40.58 4.99
N LEU A 609 -4.21 -41.55 4.09
CA LEU A 609 -4.38 -41.36 2.65
C LEU A 609 -5.86 -41.06 2.32
N LYS A 610 -6.80 -41.88 2.82
CA LYS A 610 -8.25 -41.66 2.61
C LYS A 610 -8.73 -40.32 3.17
N THR A 611 -8.23 -39.87 4.32
CA THR A 611 -8.58 -38.55 4.84
C THR A 611 -8.04 -37.43 3.96
N LYS A 612 -6.81 -37.56 3.43
CA LYS A 612 -6.25 -36.58 2.50
C LYS A 612 -6.93 -36.59 1.13
N GLU A 613 -7.36 -37.76 0.65
CA GLU A 613 -8.19 -37.90 -0.56
C GLU A 613 -9.56 -37.20 -0.37
N MET A 614 -10.20 -37.37 0.78
CA MET A 614 -11.45 -36.67 1.12
C MET A 614 -11.26 -35.15 1.29
N GLU A 615 -10.15 -34.69 1.86
CA GLU A 615 -9.77 -33.27 1.88
C GLU A 615 -9.58 -32.71 0.46
N ILE A 616 -8.86 -33.43 -0.41
CA ILE A 616 -8.64 -33.04 -1.81
C ILE A 616 -9.97 -32.96 -2.56
N LEU A 617 -10.87 -33.93 -2.39
CA LEU A 617 -12.22 -33.91 -2.98
C LEU A 617 -13.10 -32.77 -2.43
N ALA A 618 -12.88 -32.33 -1.19
CA ALA A 618 -13.55 -31.14 -0.64
C ALA A 618 -12.99 -29.84 -1.23
N VAL A 619 -11.66 -29.72 -1.35
CA VAL A 619 -10.97 -28.59 -2.01
C VAL A 619 -11.35 -28.50 -3.49
N GLN A 620 -11.43 -29.63 -4.21
CA GLN A 620 -11.84 -29.67 -5.60
C GLN A 620 -13.29 -29.18 -5.80
N LYS A 621 -14.21 -29.52 -4.88
CA LYS A 621 -15.59 -28.99 -4.88
C LYS A 621 -15.64 -27.50 -4.55
N ALA A 622 -14.80 -27.03 -3.63
CA ALA A 622 -14.68 -25.60 -3.33
C ALA A 622 -14.11 -24.81 -4.53
N LEU A 623 -13.16 -25.40 -5.26
CA LEU A 623 -12.60 -24.83 -6.49
C LEU A 623 -13.67 -24.70 -7.58
N THR A 624 -14.43 -25.77 -7.89
CA THR A 624 -15.45 -25.70 -8.95
C THR A 624 -16.60 -24.73 -8.63
N ILE A 625 -16.93 -24.55 -7.34
CA ILE A 625 -17.85 -23.47 -6.91
C ILE A 625 -17.25 -22.09 -7.20
N LYS A 626 -15.96 -21.89 -6.92
CA LYS A 626 -15.26 -20.61 -7.20
C LYS A 626 -15.06 -20.36 -8.69
N ASP A 627 -14.83 -21.38 -9.51
CA ASP A 627 -14.76 -21.25 -10.96
C ASP A 627 -16.10 -20.81 -11.56
N GLU A 628 -17.23 -21.36 -11.09
CA GLU A 628 -18.56 -20.97 -11.56
C GLU A 628 -18.97 -19.59 -11.02
N GLU A 629 -18.58 -19.21 -9.79
CA GLU A 629 -18.67 -17.83 -9.29
C GLU A 629 -17.89 -16.86 -10.20
N LEU A 630 -16.62 -17.16 -10.52
CA LEU A 630 -15.77 -16.34 -11.38
C LEU A 630 -16.38 -16.18 -12.76
N LYS A 631 -16.81 -17.27 -13.39
CA LYS A 631 -17.52 -17.30 -14.68
C LYS A 631 -18.79 -16.44 -14.66
N MET A 632 -19.57 -16.46 -13.57
CA MET A 632 -20.72 -15.58 -13.37
C MET A 632 -20.33 -14.10 -13.17
N THR A 633 -19.16 -13.80 -12.58
CA THR A 633 -18.64 -12.42 -12.55
C THR A 633 -18.12 -11.95 -13.91
N ILE A 634 -17.47 -12.82 -14.70
CA ILE A 634 -17.02 -12.53 -16.07
C ILE A 634 -18.22 -12.22 -16.96
N ALA A 635 -19.26 -13.05 -16.95
CA ALA A 635 -20.49 -12.80 -17.71
C ALA A 635 -21.17 -11.46 -17.32
N ARG A 636 -21.10 -11.08 -16.04
CA ARG A 636 -21.60 -9.77 -15.55
C ARG A 636 -20.72 -8.60 -16.03
N LEU A 637 -19.40 -8.77 -16.07
CA LEU A 637 -18.46 -7.77 -16.59
C LEU A 637 -18.63 -7.60 -18.10
N GLU A 638 -18.77 -8.69 -18.87
CA GLU A 638 -19.09 -8.64 -20.30
C GLU A 638 -20.41 -7.92 -20.58
N ALA A 639 -21.44 -8.17 -19.77
CA ALA A 639 -22.72 -7.47 -19.90
C ALA A 639 -22.54 -5.96 -19.66
N LYS A 640 -21.77 -5.56 -18.63
CA LYS A 640 -21.45 -4.16 -18.37
C LYS A 640 -20.54 -3.53 -19.43
N GLU A 641 -19.63 -4.28 -20.03
CA GLU A 641 -18.84 -3.80 -21.16
C GLU A 641 -19.72 -3.59 -22.40
N LYS A 642 -20.67 -4.48 -22.67
CA LYS A 642 -21.66 -4.34 -23.77
C LYS A 642 -22.58 -3.13 -23.54
N GLU A 643 -23.03 -2.89 -22.31
CA GLU A 643 -23.77 -1.67 -21.94
C GLU A 643 -22.92 -0.40 -22.16
N LEU A 644 -21.68 -0.36 -21.65
CA LEU A 644 -20.77 0.79 -21.80
C LEU A 644 -20.38 1.06 -23.25
N ARG A 645 -20.21 -0.01 -24.05
CA ARG A 645 -19.96 0.06 -25.49
C ARG A 645 -21.17 0.68 -26.20
N GLY A 646 -22.37 0.15 -25.97
CA GLY A 646 -23.61 0.73 -26.53
C GLY A 646 -23.89 2.17 -26.07
N ALA A 647 -23.48 2.56 -24.86
CA ALA A 647 -23.54 3.95 -24.40
C ALA A 647 -22.51 4.84 -25.12
N ARG A 648 -21.28 4.36 -25.31
CA ARG A 648 -20.23 5.05 -26.07
C ARG A 648 -20.60 5.21 -27.54
N ASP A 649 -21.17 4.17 -28.16
CA ASP A 649 -21.56 4.18 -29.57
C ASP A 649 -22.68 5.20 -29.80
N LYS A 650 -23.66 5.30 -28.89
CA LYS A 650 -24.65 6.39 -28.89
C LYS A 650 -24.03 7.78 -28.74
N VAL A 651 -23.09 7.97 -27.83
CA VAL A 651 -22.38 9.26 -27.69
C VAL A 651 -21.57 9.61 -28.95
N ILE A 652 -21.12 8.62 -29.73
CA ILE A 652 -20.48 8.84 -31.04
C ILE A 652 -21.52 9.16 -32.12
N GLU A 653 -22.70 8.54 -32.07
CA GLU A 653 -23.86 8.84 -32.92
C GLU A 653 -24.35 10.28 -32.68
N ASP A 654 -24.68 10.64 -31.43
CA ASP A 654 -25.02 12.00 -30.99
C ASP A 654 -23.95 13.03 -31.42
N ALA A 655 -22.66 12.72 -31.23
CA ALA A 655 -21.57 13.61 -31.62
C ALA A 655 -21.37 13.73 -33.14
N ASN A 656 -21.85 12.77 -33.94
CA ASN A 656 -21.88 12.88 -35.40
C ASN A 656 -23.14 13.60 -35.89
N ASP A 657 -24.29 13.38 -35.25
CA ASP A 657 -25.52 14.14 -35.49
C ASP A 657 -25.38 15.61 -35.09
N HIS A 658 -24.52 15.94 -34.13
CA HIS A 658 -24.09 17.32 -33.86
C HIS A 658 -23.06 17.85 -34.88
N LYS A 659 -22.26 17.00 -35.53
CA LYS A 659 -21.35 17.42 -36.62
C LYS A 659 -22.07 17.67 -37.93
N MET A 660 -23.15 16.94 -38.25
CA MET A 660 -23.91 17.13 -39.48
C MET A 660 -24.41 18.58 -39.70
N PRO A 661 -25.08 19.25 -38.74
CA PRO A 661 -25.44 20.67 -38.86
C PRO A 661 -24.21 21.58 -38.83
N HIS A 662 -23.13 21.19 -38.14
CA HIS A 662 -21.89 21.98 -38.12
C HIS A 662 -21.16 21.97 -39.47
N ALA A 663 -21.17 20.83 -40.17
CA ALA A 663 -20.64 20.68 -41.52
C ALA A 663 -21.53 21.38 -42.55
N LEU A 664 -22.86 21.26 -42.42
CA LEU A 664 -23.82 22.00 -43.24
C LEU A 664 -23.80 23.52 -43.01
N ALA A 665 -23.35 23.97 -41.83
CA ALA A 665 -23.06 25.38 -41.57
C ALA A 665 -21.72 25.77 -42.22
N GLN A 666 -20.67 24.96 -42.09
CA GLN A 666 -19.35 25.24 -42.65
C GLN A 666 -19.38 25.34 -44.19
N THR A 667 -20.03 24.40 -44.89
CA THR A 667 -20.11 24.47 -46.36
C THR A 667 -20.90 25.68 -46.86
N ARG A 668 -21.89 26.16 -46.09
CA ARG A 668 -22.62 27.42 -46.39
C ARG A 668 -21.80 28.68 -46.11
N ILE A 669 -20.75 28.58 -45.29
CA ILE A 669 -19.80 29.68 -45.03
C ILE A 669 -18.73 29.69 -46.12
N ASP A 670 -18.23 28.52 -46.54
CA ASP A 670 -17.18 28.39 -47.55
C ASP A 670 -17.69 28.74 -48.98
N GLU A 671 -19.00 28.68 -49.25
CA GLU A 671 -19.63 29.06 -50.54
C GLU A 671 -20.12 30.53 -50.61
N LYS A 672 -20.10 31.30 -49.51
CA LYS A 672 -20.56 32.70 -49.49
C LYS A 672 -19.42 33.66 -49.18
N ASN A 673 -19.22 34.67 -50.01
CA ASN A 673 -18.21 35.69 -49.73
C ASN A 673 -18.62 36.50 -48.48
N MET A 674 -17.62 37.08 -47.79
CA MET A 674 -17.84 37.99 -46.65
C MET A 674 -18.85 39.12 -46.97
N ASP A 675 -18.82 39.63 -48.21
CA ASP A 675 -19.73 40.69 -48.66
C ASP A 675 -21.16 40.17 -48.82
N ASP A 676 -21.37 38.96 -49.34
CA ASP A 676 -22.69 38.32 -49.45
C ASP A 676 -23.28 38.04 -48.06
N LEU A 677 -22.45 37.60 -47.10
CA LEU A 677 -22.85 37.35 -45.73
C LEU A 677 -23.15 38.67 -44.97
N ALA A 678 -22.42 39.75 -45.26
CA ALA A 678 -22.71 41.08 -44.75
C ALA A 678 -24.02 41.65 -45.35
N ILE A 679 -24.28 41.44 -46.64
CA ILE A 679 -25.53 41.82 -47.30
C ILE A 679 -26.71 41.02 -46.73
N GLU A 680 -26.57 39.70 -46.54
CA GLU A 680 -27.62 38.86 -45.93
C GLU A 680 -27.88 39.26 -44.47
N LYS A 681 -26.84 39.59 -43.69
CA LYS A 681 -26.99 40.14 -42.34
C LYS A 681 -27.74 41.47 -42.37
N LEU A 682 -27.35 42.41 -43.24
CA LEU A 682 -28.01 43.71 -43.36
C LEU A 682 -29.47 43.57 -43.84
N GLN A 683 -29.75 42.63 -44.75
CA GLN A 683 -31.12 42.30 -45.16
C GLN A 683 -31.93 41.71 -44.01
N LEU A 684 -31.35 40.85 -43.17
CA LEU A 684 -32.01 40.30 -41.98
C LEU A 684 -32.24 41.37 -40.90
N GLU A 685 -31.26 42.26 -40.65
CA GLU A 685 -31.41 43.38 -39.72
C GLU A 685 -32.47 44.39 -40.21
N VAL A 686 -32.48 44.74 -41.51
CA VAL A 686 -33.53 45.57 -42.12
C VAL A 686 -34.89 44.88 -42.06
N LYS A 687 -34.98 43.58 -42.36
CA LYS A 687 -36.25 42.82 -42.34
C LYS A 687 -36.78 42.61 -40.93
N ALA A 688 -35.90 42.50 -39.93
CA ALA A 688 -36.29 42.50 -38.52
C ALA A 688 -36.76 43.90 -38.08
N ALA A 689 -36.07 44.97 -38.50
CA ALA A 689 -36.46 46.35 -38.19
C ALA A 689 -37.80 46.75 -38.82
N THR A 690 -38.06 46.41 -40.09
CA THR A 690 -39.35 46.67 -40.73
C THR A 690 -40.47 45.83 -40.14
N SER A 691 -40.22 44.54 -39.81
CA SER A 691 -41.18 43.71 -39.09
C SER A 691 -41.50 44.26 -37.69
N ALA A 692 -40.49 44.78 -36.97
CA ALA A 692 -40.69 45.44 -35.69
C ALA A 692 -41.50 46.74 -35.81
N LEU A 693 -41.18 47.60 -36.79
CA LEU A 693 -41.91 48.84 -37.07
C LEU A 693 -43.37 48.58 -37.47
N GLN A 694 -43.63 47.63 -38.37
CA GLN A 694 -44.99 47.27 -38.76
C GLN A 694 -45.80 46.72 -37.58
N LYS A 695 -45.19 45.89 -36.73
CA LYS A 695 -45.83 45.40 -35.51
C LYS A 695 -46.05 46.51 -34.47
N LEU A 696 -45.19 47.54 -34.44
CA LEU A 696 -45.38 48.74 -33.62
C LEU A 696 -46.55 49.58 -34.15
N ALA A 697 -46.68 49.73 -35.47
CA ALA A 697 -47.83 50.38 -36.11
C ALA A 697 -49.13 49.64 -35.76
N GLU A 698 -49.20 48.32 -35.98
CA GLU A 698 -50.34 47.47 -35.60
C GLU A 698 -50.70 47.59 -34.11
N MET A 699 -49.71 47.56 -33.21
CA MET A 699 -49.95 47.74 -31.78
C MET A 699 -50.47 49.14 -31.45
N SER A 700 -49.95 50.19 -32.10
CA SER A 700 -50.41 51.58 -31.89
C SER A 700 -51.85 51.79 -32.38
N GLN A 701 -52.21 51.20 -33.52
CA GLN A 701 -53.54 51.26 -34.10
C GLN A 701 -54.54 50.41 -33.28
N GLN A 702 -54.12 49.26 -32.75
CA GLN A 702 -54.91 48.51 -31.77
C GLN A 702 -55.09 49.28 -30.46
N LEU A 703 -54.09 50.02 -29.99
CA LEU A 703 -54.20 50.88 -28.81
C LEU A 703 -55.20 52.02 -29.05
N LEU A 704 -55.12 52.70 -30.19
CA LEU A 704 -56.06 53.73 -30.61
C LEU A 704 -57.49 53.18 -30.64
N ASN A 705 -57.70 52.06 -31.34
CA ASN A 705 -59.01 51.42 -31.48
C ASN A 705 -59.59 50.89 -30.15
N LYS A 706 -58.74 50.48 -29.20
CA LYS A 706 -59.17 50.10 -27.83
C LYS A 706 -59.46 51.31 -26.93
N THR A 707 -58.81 52.46 -27.18
CA THR A 707 -58.98 53.67 -26.36
C THR A 707 -60.21 54.49 -26.77
N ILE A 708 -60.63 54.43 -28.04
CA ILE A 708 -61.82 55.12 -28.56
C ILE A 708 -63.12 54.78 -27.78
N PRO A 709 -63.53 53.50 -27.60
CA PRO A 709 -64.79 53.16 -26.95
C PRO A 709 -64.84 53.39 -25.43
N SER A 710 -63.70 53.58 -24.76
CA SER A 710 -63.65 53.77 -23.29
C SER A 710 -64.06 55.17 -22.80
N VAL A 711 -64.49 56.07 -23.70
CA VAL A 711 -64.77 57.48 -23.40
C VAL A 711 -66.28 57.83 -23.47
N GLU A 712 -67.10 57.00 -24.11
CA GLU A 712 -68.54 57.30 -24.30
C GLU A 712 -69.45 56.70 -23.22
N ALA A 713 -68.93 55.80 -22.36
CA ALA A 713 -69.73 55.09 -21.36
C ALA A 713 -70.07 55.92 -20.10
N ASP A 714 -69.14 56.75 -19.61
CA ASP A 714 -69.24 57.38 -18.28
C ASP A 714 -69.98 58.73 -18.25
N SER A 715 -70.41 59.25 -19.40
CA SER A 715 -71.01 60.60 -19.50
C SER A 715 -72.46 60.72 -18.97
N TYR A 716 -73.03 59.68 -18.36
CA TYR A 716 -74.49 59.56 -18.16
C TYR A 716 -75.00 59.27 -16.73
N ILE A 717 -74.17 59.39 -15.68
CA ILE A 717 -74.62 59.17 -14.29
C ILE A 717 -74.15 60.29 -13.34
N SER A 718 -75.00 61.30 -13.10
CA SER A 718 -74.90 62.18 -11.91
C SER A 718 -76.18 63.00 -11.66
N ALA A 719 -77.26 62.38 -11.17
CA ALA A 719 -78.49 63.11 -10.85
C ALA A 719 -79.44 62.45 -9.81
N MET A 720 -78.98 62.04 -8.60
CA MET A 720 -79.80 62.06 -7.35
C MET A 720 -79.09 61.57 -6.06
N GLN A 721 -79.57 62.09 -4.91
CA GLN A 721 -79.66 61.49 -3.55
C GLN A 721 -78.42 61.26 -2.65
N ASN A 722 -78.15 62.28 -1.82
CA ASN A 722 -78.13 62.27 -0.33
C ASN A 722 -77.45 61.15 0.51
N ASN A 723 -76.55 61.62 1.39
CA ASN A 723 -76.39 61.30 2.83
C ASN A 723 -76.02 59.86 3.28
N ASN A 724 -74.78 59.68 3.73
CA ASN A 724 -74.45 59.67 5.18
C ASN A 724 -72.92 59.60 5.43
N ASP A 725 -72.47 59.98 6.63
CA ASP A 725 -71.05 60.11 6.98
C ASP A 725 -70.29 58.78 7.13
N ILE A 726 -69.21 58.61 6.35
CA ILE A 726 -67.99 57.87 6.77
C ILE A 726 -66.76 58.69 6.37
N LYS A 727 -65.72 58.63 7.21
CA LYS A 727 -64.50 59.45 7.11
C LYS A 727 -63.82 59.43 5.74
N LEU A 728 -63.75 60.64 5.18
CA LEU A 728 -62.69 61.19 4.33
C LEU A 728 -61.31 60.51 4.49
N ASP A 729 -60.87 59.78 3.46
CA ASP A 729 -59.48 59.81 2.98
C ASP A 729 -59.40 59.31 1.52
N LEU A 730 -59.65 60.20 0.55
CA LEU A 730 -59.38 59.92 -0.87
C LEU A 730 -59.02 61.20 -1.63
N ILE A 731 -57.95 61.13 -2.43
CA ILE A 731 -57.41 62.24 -3.20
C ILE A 731 -58.38 62.61 -4.34
N SER A 732 -58.66 63.90 -4.49
CA SER A 732 -59.61 64.42 -5.48
C SER A 732 -59.13 64.18 -6.92
N ASN A 733 -59.76 63.23 -7.61
CA ASN A 733 -59.33 62.75 -8.92
C ASN A 733 -59.79 63.66 -10.08
N ILE A 734 -59.36 64.93 -10.06
CA ILE A 734 -59.76 65.97 -11.02
C ILE A 734 -58.90 65.94 -12.31
N ASN A 735 -57.65 65.47 -12.22
CA ASN A 735 -56.71 65.47 -13.36
C ASN A 735 -57.01 64.39 -14.42
N CYS A 736 -57.91 63.44 -14.14
CA CYS A 736 -58.03 62.21 -14.94
C CYS A 736 -58.57 62.45 -16.37
N ILE A 737 -59.36 63.51 -16.58
CA ILE A 737 -59.91 63.86 -17.90
C ILE A 737 -58.82 64.48 -18.79
N ASP A 738 -58.11 65.49 -18.30
CA ASP A 738 -57.03 66.14 -19.05
C ASP A 738 -55.87 65.17 -19.33
N CYS A 739 -55.47 64.35 -18.36
CA CYS A 739 -54.45 63.32 -18.59
C CYS A 739 -54.87 62.32 -19.69
N LEU A 740 -56.14 61.92 -19.74
CA LEU A 740 -56.63 60.98 -20.76
C LEU A 740 -56.76 61.65 -22.15
N ALA A 741 -57.13 62.93 -22.20
CA ALA A 741 -57.09 63.73 -23.44
C ALA A 741 -55.65 63.91 -23.96
N VAL A 742 -54.69 64.18 -23.07
CA VAL A 742 -53.25 64.27 -23.40
C VAL A 742 -52.72 62.91 -23.89
N VAL A 743 -53.10 61.79 -23.25
CA VAL A 743 -52.76 60.44 -23.72
C VAL A 743 -53.38 60.16 -25.10
N LYS A 744 -54.66 60.48 -25.33
CA LYS A 744 -55.32 60.30 -26.63
C LYS A 744 -54.62 61.11 -27.73
N ALA A 745 -54.26 62.37 -27.45
CA ALA A 745 -53.48 63.21 -28.38
C ALA A 745 -52.02 62.77 -28.51
N GLY A 746 -51.44 62.10 -27.51
CA GLY A 746 -50.11 61.50 -27.56
C GLY A 746 -50.09 60.25 -28.44
N VAL A 747 -51.01 59.31 -28.21
CA VAL A 747 -51.17 58.08 -29.00
C VAL A 747 -51.52 58.40 -30.46
N ALA A 748 -52.40 59.38 -30.72
CA ALA A 748 -52.69 59.82 -32.09
C ALA A 748 -51.46 60.41 -32.80
N ARG A 749 -50.64 61.21 -32.10
CA ARG A 749 -49.38 61.74 -32.66
C ARG A 749 -48.35 60.64 -32.88
N LEU A 750 -48.22 59.69 -31.96
CA LEU A 750 -47.35 58.52 -32.13
C LEU A 750 -47.81 57.63 -33.29
N SER A 751 -49.12 57.43 -33.47
CA SER A 751 -49.69 56.69 -34.61
C SER A 751 -49.31 57.36 -35.93
N ALA A 752 -49.58 58.65 -36.07
CA ALA A 752 -49.25 59.42 -37.27
C ALA A 752 -47.74 59.47 -37.57
N LEU A 753 -46.89 59.61 -36.55
CA LEU A 753 -45.43 59.57 -36.70
C LEU A 753 -44.94 58.16 -37.06
N THR A 754 -45.60 57.11 -36.57
CA THR A 754 -45.30 55.71 -36.96
C THR A 754 -45.73 55.44 -38.41
N GLU A 755 -46.93 55.88 -38.82
CA GLU A 755 -47.40 55.80 -40.21
C GLU A 755 -46.51 56.60 -41.17
N GLN A 756 -46.02 57.77 -40.74
CA GLN A 756 -45.03 58.54 -41.51
C GLN A 756 -43.70 57.80 -41.63
N LEU A 757 -43.16 57.22 -40.55
CA LEU A 757 -41.92 56.42 -40.61
C LEU A 757 -42.06 55.15 -41.47
N VAL A 758 -43.24 54.52 -41.48
CA VAL A 758 -43.57 53.39 -42.37
C VAL A 758 -43.66 53.85 -43.83
N SER A 759 -44.17 55.05 -44.08
CA SER A 759 -44.24 55.67 -45.41
C SER A 759 -42.86 56.08 -45.93
N ASP A 760 -42.04 56.72 -45.10
CA ASP A 760 -40.66 57.12 -45.40
C ASP A 760 -39.74 55.89 -45.58
N ALA A 761 -40.06 54.75 -44.94
CA ALA A 761 -39.43 53.45 -45.21
C ALA A 761 -39.91 52.77 -46.50
N GLY A 762 -40.81 53.39 -47.28
CA GLY A 762 -41.30 52.89 -48.56
C GLY A 762 -42.30 51.74 -48.47
N LEU A 763 -42.86 51.45 -47.28
CA LEU A 763 -43.74 50.30 -47.04
C LEU A 763 -45.22 50.58 -47.41
N ILE A 764 -45.44 51.28 -48.53
CA ILE A 764 -46.79 51.46 -49.08
C ILE A 764 -47.21 50.18 -49.79
N ALA A 765 -47.86 49.29 -49.04
CA ALA A 765 -48.67 48.23 -49.63
C ALA A 765 -49.88 48.86 -50.36
N ALA A 766 -50.19 48.36 -51.56
CA ALA A 766 -51.44 48.70 -52.22
C ALA A 766 -52.63 48.08 -51.48
N SER A 767 -53.77 48.76 -51.53
CA SER A 767 -55.10 48.27 -51.11
C SER A 767 -55.62 47.18 -52.06
#